data_AF-A0A1F5ZSU9-F1
#
_entry.id   AF-A0A1F5ZSU9-F1
#
_cell.length_a   1.000
_cell.length_b   1.000
_cell.length_c   1.000
_cell.angle_alpha   90.00
_cell.angle_beta   90.00
_cell.angle_gamma   90.00
#
_symmetry.space_group_name_H-M   'P 1'
#
loop_
_entity.id
_entity.type
_entity.pdbx_description
1 polymer ?
#
loop_
_entity_poly.entity_id
_entity_poly.type
_entity_poly.pdbx_seq_one_letter_code
_entity_poly.pdbx_strand_id
1 'polypeptide(L)'
;MVNKLRTLFFFLLIFFIFPQTAHASELPVVIINQVRGDEVCCQKGNSQLTDGIRNDESLKNIPMGWALRYDAMKNGQMVKWSNSQNDLGLLLEITPQLASESGVAYRGKMDGSDWYQAKNSMLIGYTQDERKKMIDKIMNEFYSAFNYYPKFTVSWMIDGWSLNYLEKKYLVKLHEITKEQFETDSYTLDGGLFNAGYYPSVNYPLMPGTDNNKLNIVIVRQTISDLLKNYGSQQTYYTSQPNDYLSDPQKKGTEYFNSLLSQLEEQSAKQKVAILGFENSYDWSKYGNEYLNQIREIKKQSDSKKITVLNPSQYADSFLKTNSQNKPFYFSYQFTNSATTGVLWYFGKTYRVRILLRENDLVLDDIRLFNQSPDPYNIDPSRFDFAYWIIPYVWNGSQMYRVSDQQIQGLKKSKIEGNSVSDLYTDPFGIIIPRSKFKIEGDDQNLSLSFSKDQTINFKPENFTISNTISAKFPSPINTYLSDLFYNTKSNSFYFKNHPSFHIESNKNSVNIGWKIEKIFVPLLNLLKDTDQITLTPQTSLQNLEELNPIFQPDKANLEVDSYKSIFYWNNKKAIAGRNPIRLFILPLNVYGRTTPVASISVNLSPEIENIKVDYPSDYSYRVTPWFVDISGSKPFKTQVSIVINGIEMVSNVPVEMVLDCSKKAVYCITHPGEGLNYFLARLDELKRILH
;
A
#
# COMPACT_ATOMS: atom_id res chain seq x y z
N MET A 1 -65.67 -2.78 24.77
CA MET A 1 -64.28 -2.60 25.25
C MET A 1 -63.52 -3.92 25.40
N VAL A 2 -64.15 -5.01 25.87
CA VAL A 2 -63.50 -6.31 26.13
C VAL A 2 -62.91 -6.98 24.89
N ASN A 3 -63.53 -6.85 23.70
CA ASN A 3 -63.00 -7.45 22.47
C ASN A 3 -61.76 -6.74 21.90
N LYS A 4 -61.58 -5.43 22.12
CA LYS A 4 -60.35 -4.72 21.67
C LYS A 4 -59.13 -5.05 22.55
N LEU A 5 -59.36 -5.35 23.84
CA LEU A 5 -58.29 -5.75 24.76
C LEU A 5 -57.76 -7.16 24.45
N ARG A 6 -58.64 -8.09 24.03
CA ARG A 6 -58.25 -9.45 23.63
C ARG A 6 -57.39 -9.46 22.38
N THR A 7 -57.69 -8.64 21.37
CA THR A 7 -56.88 -8.56 20.14
C THR A 7 -55.51 -7.94 20.41
N LEU A 8 -55.41 -6.95 21.31
CA LEU A 8 -54.14 -6.35 21.71
C LEU A 8 -53.26 -7.32 22.52
N PHE A 9 -53.87 -8.12 23.40
CA PHE A 9 -53.16 -9.13 24.19
C PHE A 9 -52.66 -10.30 23.33
N PHE A 10 -53.41 -10.68 22.29
CA PHE A 10 -52.99 -11.72 21.34
C PHE A 10 -51.83 -11.25 20.44
N PHE A 11 -51.79 -9.98 20.05
CA PHE A 11 -50.65 -9.40 19.31
C PHE A 11 -49.40 -9.26 20.17
N LEU A 12 -49.54 -8.92 21.46
CA LEU A 12 -48.43 -8.87 22.41
C LEU A 12 -47.85 -10.26 22.71
N LEU A 13 -48.67 -11.32 22.75
CA LEU A 13 -48.18 -12.69 22.98
C LEU A 13 -47.38 -13.24 21.79
N ILE A 14 -47.69 -12.86 20.56
CA ILE A 14 -46.96 -13.31 19.36
C ILE A 14 -45.51 -12.76 19.34
N PHE A 15 -45.27 -11.58 19.92
CA PHE A 15 -43.92 -11.02 20.06
C PHE A 15 -43.05 -11.74 21.12
N PHE A 16 -43.65 -12.46 22.08
CA PHE A 16 -42.90 -13.20 23.11
C PHE A 16 -42.65 -14.68 22.77
N ILE A 17 -43.32 -15.24 21.75
CA ILE A 17 -43.19 -16.65 21.36
C ILE A 17 -42.12 -16.88 20.29
N PHE A 18 -41.73 -15.82 19.56
CA PHE A 18 -40.55 -15.83 18.69
C PHE A 18 -39.53 -14.86 19.25
N PRO A 19 -38.58 -15.29 20.11
CA PRO A 19 -37.37 -14.50 20.30
C PRO A 19 -36.80 -14.27 18.90
N GLN A 20 -36.84 -13.02 18.42
CA GLN A 20 -35.94 -12.62 17.36
C GLN A 20 -34.55 -12.73 17.97
N THR A 21 -33.93 -13.90 17.84
CA THR A 21 -32.49 -13.99 17.89
C THR A 21 -32.02 -13.11 16.73
N ALA A 22 -31.72 -11.85 17.04
CA ALA A 22 -30.82 -11.07 16.24
C ALA A 22 -29.52 -11.87 16.25
N HIS A 23 -29.37 -12.78 15.27
CA HIS A 23 -28.11 -13.45 15.03
C HIS A 23 -27.16 -12.34 14.61
N ALA A 24 -26.35 -11.86 15.55
CA ALA A 24 -25.15 -11.13 15.21
C ALA A 24 -24.42 -12.01 14.19
N SER A 25 -24.18 -11.47 13.00
CA SER A 25 -23.41 -12.20 11.99
C SER A 25 -22.04 -12.49 12.58
N GLU A 26 -21.74 -13.77 12.82
CA GLU A 26 -20.42 -14.21 13.28
C GLU A 26 -19.36 -13.66 12.34
N LEU A 27 -18.22 -13.19 12.88
CA LEU A 27 -17.11 -12.69 12.08
C LEU A 27 -16.44 -13.86 11.34
N PRO A 28 -16.39 -13.86 9.99
CA PRO A 28 -15.61 -14.85 9.25
C PRO A 28 -14.12 -14.60 9.45
N VAL A 29 -13.38 -15.65 9.80
CA VAL A 29 -11.92 -15.66 9.90
C VAL A 29 -11.37 -16.64 8.87
N VAL A 30 -10.45 -16.17 8.02
CA VAL A 30 -9.80 -16.98 6.99
C VAL A 30 -8.29 -16.98 7.25
N ILE A 31 -7.70 -18.17 7.27
CA ILE A 31 -6.26 -18.35 7.47
C ILE A 31 -5.66 -18.79 6.13
N ILE A 32 -4.72 -18.02 5.59
CA ILE A 32 -3.97 -18.34 4.36
C ILE A 32 -2.48 -18.29 4.66
N ASN A 33 -1.82 -19.44 4.63
CA ASN A 33 -0.38 -19.53 4.84
C ASN A 33 0.36 -19.62 3.52
N GLN A 34 1.45 -18.86 3.38
CA GLN A 34 2.26 -18.85 2.17
C GLN A 34 3.47 -19.78 2.33
N VAL A 35 3.66 -20.67 1.35
CA VAL A 35 4.68 -21.72 1.38
C VAL A 35 5.65 -21.53 0.23
N ARG A 36 6.85 -21.05 0.54
CA ARG A 36 7.99 -20.97 -0.37
C ARG A 36 8.79 -22.27 -0.33
N GLY A 37 9.37 -22.63 -1.48
CA GLY A 37 10.28 -23.76 -1.62
C GLY A 37 11.73 -23.41 -1.26
N ASP A 38 12.67 -24.18 -1.80
CA ASP A 38 14.10 -24.12 -1.50
C ASP A 38 14.95 -23.50 -2.62
N GLU A 39 14.32 -22.90 -3.64
CA GLU A 39 15.02 -22.28 -4.76
C GLU A 39 15.94 -21.13 -4.29
N VAL A 40 17.19 -21.14 -4.75
CA VAL A 40 18.28 -20.28 -4.23
C VAL A 40 18.10 -18.80 -4.55
N CYS A 41 17.45 -18.48 -5.66
CA CYS A 41 17.20 -17.10 -6.11
C CYS A 41 16.41 -16.25 -5.12
N CYS A 42 15.75 -16.88 -4.16
CA CYS A 42 14.59 -16.30 -3.53
C CYS A 42 14.61 -16.68 -2.05
N GLN A 43 13.83 -15.98 -1.24
CA GLN A 43 13.78 -16.33 0.18
C GLN A 43 13.26 -17.77 0.32
N LYS A 44 14.04 -18.62 0.98
CA LYS A 44 13.69 -20.03 1.15
C LYS A 44 12.65 -20.19 2.25
N GLY A 45 11.72 -21.10 2.03
CA GLY A 45 10.84 -21.58 3.09
C GLY A 45 11.50 -22.64 3.95
N ASN A 46 10.96 -22.85 5.14
CA ASN A 46 11.33 -23.93 6.04
C ASN A 46 10.09 -24.69 6.55
N SER A 47 10.31 -25.80 7.25
CA SER A 47 9.23 -26.68 7.76
C SER A 47 8.62 -26.20 9.08
N GLN A 48 9.24 -25.25 9.76
CA GLN A 48 8.95 -24.96 11.16
C GLN A 48 7.53 -24.40 11.35
N LEU A 49 7.02 -23.64 10.38
CA LEU A 49 5.62 -23.21 10.37
C LEU A 49 4.66 -24.41 10.35
N THR A 50 4.85 -25.31 9.40
CA THR A 50 4.00 -26.50 9.27
C THR A 50 4.16 -27.47 10.44
N ASP A 51 5.38 -27.61 10.96
CA ASP A 51 5.68 -28.46 12.13
C ASP A 51 5.05 -27.88 13.39
N GLY A 52 5.16 -26.57 13.60
CA GLY A 52 4.57 -25.88 14.73
C GLY A 52 3.06 -26.04 14.80
N ILE A 53 2.36 -25.86 13.68
CA ILE A 53 0.90 -26.06 13.62
C ILE A 53 0.54 -27.53 13.84
N ARG A 54 1.23 -28.47 13.17
CA ARG A 54 0.91 -29.91 13.25
C ARG A 54 1.17 -30.51 14.63
N ASN A 55 2.24 -30.08 15.30
CA ASN A 55 2.63 -30.58 16.61
C ASN A 55 1.80 -29.97 17.75
N ASP A 56 1.04 -28.90 17.48
CA ASP A 56 0.11 -28.33 18.44
C ASP A 56 -1.25 -29.01 18.35
N GLU A 57 -1.50 -29.93 19.27
CA GLU A 57 -2.77 -30.68 19.40
C GLU A 57 -4.00 -29.77 19.49
N SER A 58 -3.86 -28.56 20.06
CA SER A 58 -4.98 -27.62 20.18
C SER A 58 -5.41 -27.00 18.85
N LEU A 59 -4.55 -27.08 17.83
CA LEU A 59 -4.76 -26.50 16.50
C LEU A 59 -5.29 -27.51 15.48
N LYS A 60 -5.52 -28.76 15.88
CA LYS A 60 -6.07 -29.79 15.00
C LYS A 60 -7.45 -29.40 14.47
N ASN A 61 -7.68 -29.71 13.20
CA ASN A 61 -8.93 -29.50 12.47
C ASN A 61 -9.34 -28.04 12.29
N ILE A 62 -8.44 -27.08 12.51
CA ILE A 62 -8.70 -25.67 12.17
C ILE A 62 -8.64 -25.52 10.64
N PRO A 63 -9.73 -25.06 9.99
CA PRO A 63 -9.72 -24.79 8.56
C PRO A 63 -8.68 -23.72 8.22
N MET A 64 -7.76 -24.03 7.31
CA MET A 64 -6.75 -23.09 6.82
C MET A 64 -6.36 -23.43 5.38
N GLY A 65 -5.89 -22.43 4.65
CA GLY A 65 -5.35 -22.58 3.31
C GLY A 65 -3.83 -22.55 3.28
N TRP A 66 -3.25 -23.26 2.31
CA TRP A 66 -1.82 -23.25 2.04
C TRP A 66 -1.57 -22.86 0.58
N ALA A 67 -1.05 -21.65 0.37
CA ALA A 67 -0.66 -21.14 -0.94
C ALA A 67 0.76 -21.59 -1.29
N LEU A 68 0.89 -22.54 -2.21
CA LEU A 68 2.16 -23.12 -2.59
C LEU A 68 2.82 -22.28 -3.70
N ARG A 69 4.07 -21.86 -3.49
CA ARG A 69 4.92 -21.36 -4.58
C ARG A 69 5.27 -22.51 -5.52
N TYR A 70 5.63 -22.17 -6.75
CA TYR A 70 5.96 -23.15 -7.78
C TYR A 70 6.97 -24.22 -7.33
N ASP A 71 8.07 -23.81 -6.72
CA ASP A 71 9.11 -24.69 -6.21
C ASP A 71 8.64 -25.52 -4.99
N ALA A 72 7.83 -24.94 -4.09
CA ALA A 72 7.22 -25.65 -2.97
C ALA A 72 6.28 -26.78 -3.45
N MET A 73 5.51 -26.53 -4.50
CA MET A 73 4.61 -27.53 -5.11
C MET A 73 5.38 -28.71 -5.71
N LYS A 74 6.59 -28.48 -6.23
CA LYS A 74 7.47 -29.55 -6.73
C LYS A 74 8.18 -30.30 -5.60
N ASN A 75 8.20 -29.76 -4.39
CA ASN A 75 8.79 -30.41 -3.23
C ASN A 75 7.76 -31.31 -2.54
N GLY A 76 7.84 -32.62 -2.79
CA GLY A 76 6.89 -33.60 -2.24
C GLY A 76 6.82 -33.64 -0.71
N GLN A 77 7.85 -33.17 0.00
CA GLN A 77 7.82 -33.06 1.46
C GLN A 77 6.99 -31.85 1.91
N MET A 78 7.17 -30.69 1.28
CA MET A 78 6.38 -29.49 1.56
C MET A 78 4.90 -29.70 1.22
N VAL A 79 4.62 -30.34 0.08
CA VAL A 79 3.25 -30.74 -0.28
C VAL A 79 2.64 -31.64 0.79
N LYS A 80 3.37 -32.67 1.28
CA LYS A 80 2.88 -33.54 2.35
C LYS A 80 2.57 -32.79 3.64
N TRP A 81 3.34 -31.75 3.97
CA TRP A 81 3.11 -30.93 5.15
C TRP A 81 1.83 -30.08 5.02
N SER A 82 1.67 -29.41 3.88
CA SER A 82 0.52 -28.54 3.59
C SER A 82 -0.79 -29.30 3.33
N ASN A 83 -0.71 -30.52 2.79
CA ASN A 83 -1.87 -31.34 2.45
C ASN A 83 -2.53 -32.02 3.67
N SER A 84 -1.98 -31.88 4.88
CA SER A 84 -2.60 -32.48 6.07
C SER A 84 -3.88 -31.74 6.53
N GLN A 85 -4.17 -30.55 5.97
CA GLN A 85 -5.32 -29.70 6.29
C GLN A 85 -5.99 -29.10 5.02
N ASN A 86 -6.17 -29.91 3.97
CA ASN A 86 -7.21 -29.88 2.91
C ASN A 86 -7.67 -28.61 2.12
N ASP A 87 -7.04 -27.44 2.19
CA ASP A 87 -7.25 -26.39 1.18
C ASP A 87 -5.93 -25.87 0.59
N LEU A 88 -5.63 -26.30 -0.64
CA LEU A 88 -4.39 -25.96 -1.34
C LEU A 88 -4.65 -24.94 -2.44
N GLY A 89 -3.83 -23.89 -2.46
CA GLY A 89 -3.84 -22.84 -3.46
C GLY A 89 -2.45 -22.58 -4.01
N LEU A 90 -2.31 -21.53 -4.81
CA LEU A 90 -1.03 -21.13 -5.41
C LEU A 90 -0.59 -19.76 -4.90
N LEU A 91 0.67 -19.66 -4.50
CA LEU A 91 1.38 -18.39 -4.38
C LEU A 91 2.00 -18.08 -5.76
N LEU A 92 1.47 -17.06 -6.44
CA LEU A 92 1.88 -16.64 -7.78
C LEU A 92 3.14 -15.75 -7.75
N GLU A 93 4.12 -16.17 -6.95
CA GLU A 93 5.44 -15.56 -6.87
C GLU A 93 6.37 -16.20 -7.91
N ILE A 94 6.94 -15.38 -8.78
CA ILE A 94 7.72 -15.83 -9.92
C ILE A 94 9.13 -16.20 -9.49
N THR A 95 9.53 -17.43 -9.84
CA THR A 95 10.90 -17.93 -9.64
C THR A 95 11.58 -18.18 -10.99
N PRO A 96 12.92 -18.23 -11.05
CA PRO A 96 13.66 -18.65 -12.24
C PRO A 96 13.17 -20.00 -12.78
N GLN A 97 12.87 -20.96 -11.92
CA GLN A 97 12.34 -22.24 -12.35
C GLN A 97 10.98 -22.10 -13.04
N LEU A 98 10.03 -21.37 -12.44
CA LEU A 98 8.72 -21.13 -13.07
C LEU A 98 8.89 -20.41 -14.42
N ALA A 99 9.69 -19.35 -14.47
CA ALA A 99 9.91 -18.58 -15.68
C ALA A 99 10.51 -19.45 -16.79
N SER A 100 11.62 -20.15 -16.50
CA SER A 100 12.32 -21.02 -17.44
C SER A 100 11.42 -22.15 -17.98
N GLU A 101 10.72 -22.86 -17.10
CA GLU A 101 9.83 -23.96 -17.52
C GLU A 101 8.55 -23.47 -18.22
N SER A 102 8.25 -22.16 -18.14
CA SER A 102 7.19 -21.50 -18.92
C SER A 102 7.69 -20.95 -20.25
N GLY A 103 8.99 -21.05 -20.56
CA GLY A 103 9.60 -20.44 -21.74
C GLY A 103 9.61 -18.91 -21.68
N VAL A 104 9.82 -18.34 -20.49
CA VAL A 104 9.91 -16.90 -20.23
C VAL A 104 11.24 -16.60 -19.52
N ALA A 105 11.87 -15.48 -19.88
CA ALA A 105 13.07 -15.02 -19.19
C ALA A 105 12.73 -14.46 -17.81
N TYR A 106 13.40 -14.96 -16.76
CA TYR A 106 13.31 -14.38 -15.43
C TYR A 106 13.91 -12.96 -15.40
N ARG A 107 13.23 -12.02 -14.73
CA ARG A 107 13.64 -10.59 -14.69
C ARG A 107 14.66 -10.28 -13.59
N GLY A 108 14.66 -11.07 -12.53
CA GLY A 108 15.61 -10.89 -11.42
C GLY A 108 16.97 -11.53 -11.68
N LYS A 109 17.90 -11.25 -10.78
CA LYS A 109 19.22 -11.88 -10.77
C LYS A 109 19.12 -13.29 -10.21
N MET A 110 19.90 -14.19 -10.79
CA MET A 110 19.97 -15.59 -10.37
C MET A 110 20.54 -15.77 -8.95
N ASP A 111 21.29 -14.77 -8.46
CA ASP A 111 21.81 -14.75 -7.09
C ASP A 111 20.76 -14.34 -6.04
N GLY A 112 19.59 -13.87 -6.49
CA GLY A 112 18.49 -13.46 -5.64
C GLY A 112 18.64 -12.11 -4.96
N SER A 113 19.60 -11.28 -5.34
CA SER A 113 19.80 -9.99 -4.69
C SER A 113 18.65 -8.98 -4.91
N ASP A 114 17.76 -9.24 -5.87
CA ASP A 114 16.63 -8.37 -6.24
C ASP A 114 15.30 -9.12 -6.44
N TRP A 115 15.18 -10.37 -5.98
CA TRP A 115 13.99 -11.19 -6.22
C TRP A 115 12.71 -10.52 -5.72
N TYR A 116 12.79 -9.85 -4.56
CA TYR A 116 11.66 -9.23 -3.89
C TYR A 116 11.05 -8.06 -4.67
N GLN A 117 11.76 -7.53 -5.69
CA GLN A 117 11.24 -6.45 -6.51
C GLN A 117 9.97 -6.89 -7.25
N ALA A 118 8.93 -6.07 -7.25
CA ALA A 118 7.63 -6.40 -7.84
C ALA A 118 7.73 -6.78 -9.33
N LYS A 119 8.62 -6.13 -10.09
CA LYS A 119 8.91 -6.47 -11.49
C LYS A 119 9.52 -7.87 -11.70
N ASN A 120 10.11 -8.45 -10.66
CA ASN A 120 10.81 -9.73 -10.71
C ASN A 120 9.92 -10.86 -10.17
N SER A 121 9.33 -10.65 -8.99
CA SER A 121 8.55 -11.65 -8.23
C SER A 121 7.08 -11.73 -8.61
N MET A 122 6.50 -10.79 -9.36
CA MET A 122 5.06 -10.76 -9.61
C MET A 122 4.74 -10.72 -11.10
N LEU A 123 3.55 -11.22 -11.45
CA LEU A 123 3.06 -11.25 -12.84
C LEU A 123 3.05 -9.87 -13.50
N ILE A 124 2.85 -8.79 -12.73
CA ILE A 124 2.83 -7.43 -13.25
C ILE A 124 4.14 -7.03 -13.96
N GLY A 125 5.28 -7.67 -13.64
CA GLY A 125 6.57 -7.42 -14.30
C GLY A 125 6.73 -8.04 -15.69
N TYR A 126 5.75 -8.82 -16.14
CA TYR A 126 5.79 -9.59 -17.38
C TYR A 126 4.72 -9.11 -18.35
N THR A 127 4.90 -9.34 -19.65
CA THR A 127 3.87 -9.05 -20.66
C THR A 127 2.68 -10.01 -20.55
N GLN A 128 1.50 -9.67 -21.10
CA GLN A 128 0.33 -10.57 -21.06
C GLN A 128 0.63 -11.98 -21.62
N ASP A 129 1.38 -12.08 -22.72
CA ASP A 129 1.77 -13.37 -23.28
C ASP A 129 2.69 -14.18 -22.35
N GLU A 130 3.62 -13.51 -21.66
CA GLU A 130 4.48 -14.14 -20.66
C GLU A 130 3.68 -14.56 -19.42
N ARG A 131 2.80 -13.69 -18.90
CA ARG A 131 1.87 -13.99 -17.80
C ARG A 131 1.02 -15.20 -18.13
N LYS A 132 0.47 -15.26 -19.35
CA LYS A 132 -0.32 -16.40 -19.84
C LYS A 132 0.45 -17.71 -19.74
N LYS A 133 1.69 -17.72 -20.24
CA LYS A 133 2.55 -18.92 -20.23
C LYS A 133 2.83 -19.38 -18.81
N MET A 134 3.18 -18.46 -17.91
CA MET A 134 3.44 -18.77 -16.50
C MET A 134 2.20 -19.29 -15.78
N ILE A 135 1.06 -18.63 -15.93
CA ILE A 135 -0.21 -19.06 -15.33
C ILE A 135 -0.60 -20.43 -15.86
N ASP A 136 -0.53 -20.65 -17.18
CA ASP A 136 -0.86 -21.94 -17.78
C ASP A 136 0.07 -23.05 -17.26
N LYS A 137 1.37 -22.76 -17.14
CA LYS A 137 2.35 -23.71 -16.62
C LYS A 137 2.03 -24.10 -15.17
N ILE A 138 1.91 -23.13 -14.27
CA ILE A 138 1.69 -23.43 -12.84
C ILE A 138 0.34 -24.12 -12.59
N MET A 139 -0.71 -23.75 -13.33
CA MET A 139 -2.03 -24.38 -13.22
C MET A 139 -2.02 -25.82 -13.71
N ASN A 140 -1.35 -26.11 -14.83
CA ASN A 140 -1.24 -27.48 -15.35
C ASN A 140 -0.43 -28.39 -14.42
N GLU A 141 0.65 -27.85 -13.82
CA GLU A 141 1.45 -28.58 -12.84
C GLU A 141 0.65 -28.84 -11.56
N PHE A 142 -0.14 -27.86 -11.09
CA PHE A 142 -1.05 -28.06 -9.96
C PHE A 142 -2.10 -29.14 -10.27
N TYR A 143 -2.74 -29.09 -11.44
CA TYR A 143 -3.71 -30.11 -11.85
C TYR A 143 -3.07 -31.49 -11.94
N SER A 144 -1.84 -31.59 -12.44
CA SER A 144 -1.10 -32.85 -12.52
C SER A 144 -0.77 -33.42 -11.13
N ALA A 145 -0.46 -32.54 -10.16
CA ALA A 145 -0.13 -32.93 -8.79
C ALA A 145 -1.37 -33.31 -7.95
N PHE A 146 -2.49 -32.63 -8.16
CA PHE A 146 -3.66 -32.71 -7.25
C PHE A 146 -4.96 -33.16 -7.92
N ASN A 147 -5.01 -33.27 -9.24
CA ASN A 147 -6.17 -33.68 -10.04
C ASN A 147 -7.39 -32.73 -9.92
N TYR A 148 -7.16 -31.45 -9.59
CA TYR A 148 -8.12 -30.35 -9.64
C TYR A 148 -7.38 -29.02 -9.80
N TYR A 149 -8.06 -27.94 -10.17
CA TYR A 149 -7.48 -26.58 -10.17
C TYR A 149 -7.71 -25.86 -8.84
N PRO A 150 -6.77 -25.04 -8.37
CA PRO A 150 -6.89 -24.37 -7.08
C PRO A 150 -8.03 -23.36 -7.12
N LYS A 151 -8.83 -23.32 -6.05
CA LYS A 151 -9.93 -22.33 -5.92
C LYS A 151 -9.44 -20.97 -5.44
N PHE A 152 -8.25 -20.89 -4.87
CA PHE A 152 -7.66 -19.63 -4.42
C PHE A 152 -6.21 -19.47 -4.85
N THR A 153 -5.80 -18.21 -4.99
CA THR A 153 -4.43 -17.81 -5.33
C THR A 153 -4.00 -16.63 -4.47
N VAL A 154 -2.69 -16.41 -4.36
CA VAL A 154 -2.09 -15.31 -3.58
C VAL A 154 -1.04 -14.64 -4.45
N SER A 155 -1.04 -13.31 -4.46
CA SER A 155 0.06 -12.48 -4.97
C SER A 155 -0.04 -11.11 -4.32
N TRP A 156 1.07 -10.53 -3.87
CA TRP A 156 1.01 -9.21 -3.23
C TRP A 156 0.42 -8.13 -4.14
N MET A 157 0.60 -8.27 -5.45
CA MET A 157 -0.01 -7.44 -6.48
C MET A 157 -0.33 -8.30 -7.72
N ILE A 158 -1.41 -7.97 -8.45
CA ILE A 158 -1.83 -8.73 -9.65
C ILE A 158 -2.54 -7.84 -10.66
N ASP A 159 -2.18 -7.89 -11.94
CA ASP A 159 -2.90 -7.06 -12.92
C ASP A 159 -4.33 -7.57 -13.22
N GLY A 160 -5.18 -6.66 -13.72
CA GLY A 160 -6.57 -6.96 -14.10
C GLY A 160 -6.69 -8.06 -15.15
N TRP A 161 -5.78 -8.11 -16.12
CA TRP A 161 -5.77 -9.15 -17.15
C TRP A 161 -5.48 -10.53 -16.56
N SER A 162 -4.45 -10.66 -15.72
CA SER A 162 -4.10 -11.94 -15.07
C SER A 162 -5.24 -12.42 -14.19
N LEU A 163 -5.84 -11.53 -13.39
CA LEU A 163 -6.93 -11.89 -12.49
C LEU A 163 -8.18 -12.36 -13.25
N ASN A 164 -8.53 -11.67 -14.34
CA ASN A 164 -9.61 -12.09 -15.24
C ASN A 164 -9.31 -13.45 -15.89
N TYR A 165 -8.06 -13.68 -16.32
CA TYR A 165 -7.66 -14.96 -16.92
C TYR A 165 -7.75 -16.12 -15.92
N LEU A 166 -7.34 -15.92 -14.67
CA LEU A 166 -7.47 -16.88 -13.57
C LEU A 166 -8.94 -17.23 -13.30
N GLU A 167 -9.82 -16.23 -13.23
CA GLU A 167 -11.26 -16.43 -12.98
C GLU A 167 -11.94 -17.12 -14.16
N LYS A 168 -11.73 -16.68 -15.40
CA LYS A 168 -12.43 -17.21 -16.58
C LYS A 168 -11.95 -18.60 -16.98
N LYS A 169 -10.63 -18.84 -16.99
CA LYS A 169 -10.06 -20.09 -17.50
C LYS A 169 -9.94 -21.17 -16.43
N TYR A 170 -9.47 -20.79 -15.24
CA TYR A 170 -9.16 -21.73 -14.16
C TYR A 170 -10.20 -21.72 -13.04
N LEU A 171 -11.24 -20.89 -13.15
CA LEU A 171 -12.35 -20.81 -12.21
C LEU A 171 -11.93 -20.50 -10.77
N VAL A 172 -10.80 -19.78 -10.61
CA VAL A 172 -10.34 -19.28 -9.31
C VAL A 172 -11.43 -18.39 -8.71
N LYS A 173 -11.73 -18.60 -7.43
CA LYS A 173 -12.83 -17.96 -6.69
C LYS A 173 -12.37 -16.95 -5.66
N LEU A 174 -11.13 -17.04 -5.19
CA LEU A 174 -10.53 -16.08 -4.27
C LEU A 174 -9.10 -15.72 -4.70
N HIS A 175 -8.75 -14.45 -4.55
CA HIS A 175 -7.38 -13.99 -4.65
C HIS A 175 -7.03 -13.11 -3.45
N GLU A 176 -5.90 -13.40 -2.81
CA GLU A 176 -5.36 -12.59 -1.72
C GLU A 176 -4.29 -11.63 -2.25
N ILE A 177 -4.43 -10.34 -1.91
CA ILE A 177 -3.43 -9.29 -2.15
C ILE A 177 -2.86 -8.76 -0.83
N THR A 178 -1.79 -7.96 -0.88
CA THR A 178 -1.23 -7.38 0.35
C THR A 178 -2.16 -6.34 1.00
N LYS A 179 -1.88 -6.02 2.26
CA LYS A 179 -2.44 -4.92 3.06
C LYS A 179 -2.22 -3.56 2.41
N GLU A 180 -2.88 -2.55 2.96
CA GLU A 180 -2.57 -1.17 2.62
C GLU A 180 -1.17 -0.82 3.12
N GLN A 181 -0.28 -0.49 2.18
CA GLN A 181 1.11 -0.13 2.46
C GLN A 181 1.62 0.85 1.39
N PHE A 182 2.54 1.71 1.80
CA PHE A 182 3.14 2.72 0.93
C PHE A 182 4.65 2.47 0.85
N GLU A 183 5.16 2.26 -0.37
CA GLU A 183 6.58 2.08 -0.69
C GLU A 183 7.30 1.05 0.21
N THR A 184 6.61 -0.05 0.53
CA THR A 184 7.14 -1.16 1.33
C THR A 184 7.40 -2.36 0.41
N ASP A 185 8.52 -3.06 0.61
CA ASP A 185 8.89 -4.27 -0.15
C ASP A 185 8.93 -4.10 -1.69
N SER A 186 9.14 -2.88 -2.20
CA SER A 186 9.10 -2.48 -3.62
C SER A 186 7.72 -2.22 -4.24
N TYR A 187 6.64 -2.14 -3.46
CA TYR A 187 5.33 -1.85 -4.02
C TYR A 187 4.42 -1.05 -3.07
N THR A 188 3.46 -0.35 -3.67
CA THR A 188 2.45 0.45 -2.99
C THR A 188 1.06 -0.04 -3.37
N LEU A 189 0.21 -0.30 -2.38
CA LEU A 189 -1.22 -0.56 -2.57
C LEU A 189 -2.01 0.33 -1.61
N ASP A 190 -2.59 1.41 -2.11
CA ASP A 190 -3.16 2.47 -1.27
C ASP A 190 -4.57 2.88 -1.71
N GLY A 191 -5.52 2.86 -0.76
CA GLY A 191 -6.88 3.39 -0.93
C GLY A 191 -7.98 2.38 -1.16
N GLY A 192 -7.64 1.10 -1.33
CA GLY A 192 -8.59 0.01 -1.53
C GLY A 192 -9.51 -0.26 -0.33
N LEU A 193 -10.39 -1.25 -0.50
CA LEU A 193 -11.15 -1.82 0.62
C LEU A 193 -10.20 -2.62 1.52
N PHE A 194 -10.41 -2.62 2.83
CA PHE A 194 -9.64 -3.42 3.79
C PHE A 194 -10.58 -4.07 4.80
N ASN A 195 -10.13 -5.15 5.47
CA ASN A 195 -10.93 -5.95 6.40
C ASN A 195 -12.30 -6.42 5.87
N ALA A 196 -12.45 -6.46 4.54
CA ALA A 196 -13.68 -6.82 3.85
C ALA A 196 -13.35 -7.54 2.54
N GLY A 197 -14.14 -8.58 2.22
CA GLY A 197 -14.10 -9.23 0.92
C GLY A 197 -14.88 -8.43 -0.13
N TYR A 198 -14.40 -8.40 -1.37
CA TYR A 198 -15.08 -7.68 -2.45
C TYR A 198 -14.87 -8.29 -3.83
N TYR A 199 -15.80 -8.02 -4.74
CA TYR A 199 -15.63 -8.28 -6.16
C TYR A 199 -14.77 -7.16 -6.77
N PRO A 200 -13.62 -7.45 -7.38
CA PRO A 200 -12.78 -6.43 -8.00
C PRO A 200 -13.38 -5.95 -9.32
N SER A 201 -13.03 -4.71 -9.69
CA SER A 201 -13.26 -4.18 -11.04
C SER A 201 -12.48 -4.99 -12.07
N VAL A 202 -13.06 -5.21 -13.25
CA VAL A 202 -12.36 -5.87 -14.37
C VAL A 202 -11.14 -5.06 -14.79
N ASN A 203 -11.26 -3.73 -14.72
CA ASN A 203 -10.24 -2.82 -15.19
C ASN A 203 -9.16 -2.56 -14.14
N TYR A 204 -9.48 -2.57 -12.85
CA TYR A 204 -8.53 -2.23 -11.78
C TYR A 204 -8.81 -3.04 -10.50
N PRO A 205 -8.08 -4.14 -10.25
CA PRO A 205 -8.41 -5.06 -9.16
C PRO A 205 -8.41 -4.49 -7.74
N LEU A 206 -7.65 -3.42 -7.47
CA LEU A 206 -7.67 -2.76 -6.16
C LEU A 206 -9.01 -2.04 -5.87
N MET A 207 -9.75 -1.68 -6.92
CA MET A 207 -11.06 -1.03 -6.80
C MET A 207 -12.19 -2.07 -6.76
N PRO A 208 -13.25 -1.85 -5.97
CA PRO A 208 -14.46 -2.66 -6.09
C PRO A 208 -15.13 -2.45 -7.44
N GLY A 209 -15.55 -3.54 -8.07
CA GLY A 209 -16.29 -3.52 -9.32
C GLY A 209 -17.77 -3.17 -9.14
N THR A 210 -18.38 -2.63 -10.19
CA THR A 210 -19.83 -2.42 -10.27
C THR A 210 -20.51 -3.63 -10.91
N ASP A 211 -21.84 -3.70 -10.89
CA ASP A 211 -22.58 -4.85 -11.46
C ASP A 211 -22.24 -5.13 -12.93
N ASN A 212 -21.96 -4.08 -13.70
CA ASN A 212 -21.59 -4.18 -15.12
C ASN A 212 -20.07 -4.30 -15.36
N ASN A 213 -19.27 -4.13 -14.31
CA ASN A 213 -17.81 -4.08 -14.40
C ASN A 213 -17.18 -4.71 -13.14
N LYS A 214 -17.44 -6.01 -12.92
CA LYS A 214 -16.82 -6.80 -11.86
C LYS A 214 -16.41 -8.18 -12.35
N LEU A 215 -15.36 -8.73 -11.75
CA LEU A 215 -15.02 -10.14 -11.87
C LEU A 215 -15.78 -10.96 -10.82
N ASN A 216 -16.10 -12.23 -11.13
CA ASN A 216 -16.74 -13.14 -10.17
C ASN A 216 -15.69 -13.93 -9.36
N ILE A 217 -14.73 -13.21 -8.83
CA ILE A 217 -13.67 -13.65 -7.92
C ILE A 217 -13.67 -12.71 -6.71
N VAL A 218 -13.40 -13.22 -5.52
CA VAL A 218 -13.35 -12.43 -4.29
C VAL A 218 -11.91 -12.00 -4.02
N ILE A 219 -11.68 -10.71 -3.85
CA ILE A 219 -10.42 -10.20 -3.31
C ILE A 219 -10.53 -10.10 -1.79
N VAL A 220 -9.48 -10.57 -1.12
CA VAL A 220 -9.23 -10.34 0.31
C VAL A 220 -7.82 -9.75 0.48
N ARG A 221 -7.57 -9.07 1.60
CA ARG A 221 -6.26 -8.45 1.87
C ARG A 221 -5.60 -9.05 3.10
N GLN A 222 -4.34 -9.42 2.96
CA GLN A 222 -3.48 -9.87 4.06
C GLN A 222 -2.98 -8.67 4.87
N THR A 223 -3.18 -8.50 6.17
CA THR A 223 -4.03 -9.22 7.13
C THR A 223 -5.01 -8.19 7.75
N ILE A 224 -5.60 -8.47 8.93
CA ILE A 224 -6.40 -7.46 9.67
C ILE A 224 -5.60 -6.16 9.81
N SER A 225 -6.16 -5.06 9.33
CA SER A 225 -5.60 -3.71 9.45
C SER A 225 -6.24 -2.97 10.62
N ASP A 226 -5.44 -2.29 11.43
CA ASP A 226 -5.93 -1.43 12.52
C ASP A 226 -6.77 -0.28 11.93
N LEU A 227 -8.02 -0.14 12.37
CA LEU A 227 -8.96 0.82 11.79
C LEU A 227 -8.49 2.26 11.95
N LEU A 228 -7.73 2.56 13.02
CA LEU A 228 -7.27 3.90 13.35
C LEU A 228 -5.81 4.11 12.96
N LYS A 229 -4.92 3.17 13.30
CA LYS A 229 -3.47 3.41 13.30
C LYS A 229 -2.76 3.05 11.99
N ASN A 230 -3.38 2.25 11.13
CA ASN A 230 -2.74 1.82 9.88
C ASN A 230 -2.67 2.96 8.84
N TYR A 231 -3.63 3.90 8.88
CA TYR A 231 -3.72 4.96 7.89
C TYR A 231 -2.47 5.85 7.90
N GLY A 232 -1.83 5.94 6.74
CA GLY A 232 -0.65 6.78 6.55
C GLY A 232 0.63 6.29 7.21
N SER A 233 0.61 5.17 7.91
CA SER A 233 1.79 4.63 8.61
C SER A 233 2.85 4.19 7.61
N GLN A 234 4.07 4.71 7.77
CA GLN A 234 5.26 4.22 7.04
C GLN A 234 5.77 2.90 7.60
N GLN A 235 5.35 2.55 8.82
CA GLN A 235 5.76 1.33 9.50
C GLN A 235 4.63 0.32 9.36
N THR A 236 4.95 -0.94 9.06
CA THR A 236 3.95 -1.99 8.88
C THR A 236 3.27 -2.44 10.18
N TYR A 237 3.61 -1.86 11.34
CA TYR A 237 3.28 -2.32 12.69
C TYR A 237 1.79 -2.47 13.06
N TYR A 238 0.87 -1.92 12.27
CA TYR A 238 -0.54 -1.78 12.65
C TYR A 238 -1.44 -2.78 11.92
N THR A 239 -0.99 -4.03 11.92
CA THR A 239 -1.65 -5.16 11.25
C THR A 239 -1.63 -6.38 12.18
N SER A 240 -2.37 -7.44 11.83
CA SER A 240 -2.30 -8.72 12.54
C SER A 240 -1.16 -9.65 12.10
N GLN A 241 -0.23 -9.20 11.26
CA GLN A 241 0.90 -10.04 10.85
C GLN A 241 1.99 -10.04 11.93
N PRO A 242 2.39 -11.19 12.52
CA PRO A 242 3.35 -11.21 13.65
C PRO A 242 4.68 -10.50 13.37
N ASN A 243 5.23 -10.61 12.16
CA ASN A 243 6.48 -9.93 11.80
C ASN A 243 6.38 -8.40 11.77
N ASP A 244 5.17 -7.87 11.64
CA ASP A 244 4.90 -6.45 11.69
C ASP A 244 4.81 -5.95 13.13
N TYR A 245 3.76 -6.34 13.86
CA TYR A 245 3.44 -5.70 15.14
C TYR A 245 4.39 -6.09 16.27
N LEU A 246 5.06 -7.25 16.20
CA LEU A 246 6.13 -7.59 17.16
C LEU A 246 7.38 -6.72 16.98
N SER A 247 7.55 -6.12 15.80
CA SER A 247 8.63 -5.17 15.53
C SER A 247 8.32 -3.76 16.03
N ASP A 248 7.09 -3.51 16.52
CA ASP A 248 6.71 -2.24 17.12
C ASP A 248 7.57 -1.94 18.38
N PRO A 249 8.10 -0.73 18.55
CA PRO A 249 8.89 -0.35 19.72
C PRO A 249 8.17 -0.53 21.07
N GLN A 250 6.83 -0.52 21.08
CA GLN A 250 6.01 -0.77 22.26
C GLN A 250 5.82 -2.27 22.58
N LYS A 251 6.44 -3.16 21.78
CA LYS A 251 6.40 -4.62 21.95
C LYS A 251 4.99 -5.16 22.11
N LYS A 252 4.15 -4.90 21.11
CA LYS A 252 2.82 -5.50 21.01
C LYS A 252 2.93 -7.04 21.02
N GLY A 253 1.84 -7.72 21.35
CA GLY A 253 1.76 -9.18 21.40
C GLY A 253 0.32 -9.65 21.18
N THR A 254 -0.03 -10.81 21.72
CA THR A 254 -1.36 -11.43 21.49
C THR A 254 -2.52 -10.53 21.92
N GLU A 255 -2.34 -9.68 22.95
CA GLU A 255 -3.35 -8.71 23.37
C GLU A 255 -3.67 -7.67 22.28
N TYR A 256 -2.64 -7.23 21.52
CA TYR A 256 -2.86 -6.33 20.39
C TYR A 256 -3.62 -7.03 19.27
N PHE A 257 -3.25 -8.27 18.95
CA PHE A 257 -3.99 -9.09 17.99
C PHE A 257 -5.47 -9.23 18.40
N ASN A 258 -5.75 -9.49 19.67
CA ASN A 258 -7.12 -9.58 20.18
C ASN A 258 -7.87 -8.25 20.03
N SER A 259 -7.20 -7.12 20.24
CA SER A 259 -7.82 -5.82 19.99
C SER A 259 -8.20 -5.60 18.52
N LEU A 260 -7.42 -6.13 17.57
CA LEU A 260 -7.74 -6.09 16.14
C LEU A 260 -8.93 -6.99 15.78
N LEU A 261 -9.01 -8.19 16.39
CA LEU A 261 -10.18 -9.06 16.24
C LEU A 261 -11.45 -8.42 16.81
N SER A 262 -11.40 -7.88 18.03
CA SER A 262 -12.53 -7.18 18.65
C SER A 262 -13.00 -6.00 17.81
N GLN A 263 -12.05 -5.23 17.25
CA GLN A 263 -12.38 -4.14 16.32
C GLN A 263 -13.27 -4.60 15.18
N LEU A 264 -13.06 -5.80 14.61
CA LEU A 264 -13.90 -6.35 13.53
C LEU A 264 -15.16 -7.04 14.03
N GLU A 265 -15.10 -7.73 15.16
CA GLU A 265 -16.26 -8.38 15.79
C GLU A 265 -17.39 -7.34 16.01
N GLU A 266 -17.03 -6.15 16.50
CA GLU A 266 -17.94 -5.04 16.82
C GLU A 266 -18.58 -4.37 15.59
N GLN A 267 -18.12 -4.66 14.37
CA GLN A 267 -18.66 -4.03 13.15
C GLN A 267 -19.95 -4.71 12.68
N SER A 268 -20.90 -3.91 12.16
CA SER A 268 -22.15 -4.42 11.59
C SER A 268 -22.03 -4.88 10.13
N ALA A 269 -20.94 -4.53 9.43
CA ALA A 269 -20.78 -4.79 8.01
C ALA A 269 -20.79 -6.30 7.70
N LYS A 270 -21.60 -6.71 6.71
CA LYS A 270 -21.73 -8.12 6.29
C LYS A 270 -20.53 -8.64 5.51
N GLN A 271 -19.77 -7.74 4.90
CA GLN A 271 -18.59 -8.04 4.09
C GLN A 271 -17.34 -8.20 4.95
N LYS A 272 -17.42 -7.91 6.26
CA LYS A 272 -16.28 -7.99 7.17
C LYS A 272 -15.66 -9.38 7.14
N VAL A 273 -14.34 -9.42 7.13
CA VAL A 273 -13.55 -10.65 7.20
C VAL A 273 -12.23 -10.35 7.88
N ALA A 274 -11.82 -11.24 8.78
CA ALA A 274 -10.49 -11.22 9.33
C ALA A 274 -9.62 -12.20 8.53
N ILE A 275 -8.55 -11.68 7.92
CA ILE A 275 -7.55 -12.50 7.21
C ILE A 275 -6.32 -12.62 8.10
N LEU A 276 -5.85 -13.85 8.28
CA LEU A 276 -4.58 -14.16 8.91
C LEU A 276 -3.72 -14.95 7.95
N GLY A 277 -2.42 -14.82 8.09
CA GLY A 277 -1.48 -15.59 7.30
C GLY A 277 -0.06 -15.43 7.79
N PHE A 278 0.74 -16.46 7.57
CA PHE A 278 2.17 -16.42 7.84
C PHE A 278 2.94 -17.10 6.72
N GLU A 279 4.11 -16.53 6.41
CA GLU A 279 5.02 -17.09 5.42
C GLU A 279 5.98 -18.06 6.10
N ASN A 280 6.18 -19.25 5.52
CA ASN A 280 7.12 -20.24 6.04
C ASN A 280 8.60 -19.84 5.89
N SER A 281 8.90 -18.66 5.38
CA SER A 281 10.25 -18.13 5.17
C SER A 281 10.73 -17.17 6.26
N TYR A 282 9.83 -16.74 7.16
CA TYR A 282 10.21 -15.88 8.28
C TYR A 282 10.95 -16.66 9.38
N ASP A 283 11.65 -15.91 10.23
CA ASP A 283 12.35 -16.46 11.39
C ASP A 283 11.34 -17.00 12.42
N TRP A 284 11.21 -18.32 12.45
CA TRP A 284 10.29 -19.02 13.35
C TRP A 284 10.64 -18.82 14.83
N SER A 285 11.93 -18.67 15.16
CA SER A 285 12.36 -18.46 16.54
C SER A 285 11.87 -17.13 17.10
N LYS A 286 11.70 -16.13 16.23
CA LYS A 286 11.23 -14.80 16.58
C LYS A 286 9.71 -14.69 16.61
N TYR A 287 9.01 -15.33 15.67
CA TYR A 287 7.60 -15.06 15.40
C TYR A 287 6.66 -16.26 15.63
N GLY A 288 7.17 -17.49 15.64
CA GLY A 288 6.37 -18.71 15.63
C GLY A 288 5.47 -18.86 16.86
N ASN A 289 5.99 -18.56 18.05
CA ASN A 289 5.19 -18.64 19.27
C ASN A 289 3.99 -17.70 19.26
N GLU A 290 4.18 -16.47 18.76
CA GLU A 290 3.10 -15.50 18.65
C GLU A 290 2.07 -15.94 17.61
N TYR A 291 2.51 -16.43 16.44
CA TYR A 291 1.59 -16.94 15.43
C TYR A 291 0.74 -18.12 15.96
N LEU A 292 1.34 -19.05 16.71
CA LEU A 292 0.57 -20.11 17.38
C LEU A 292 -0.43 -19.55 18.40
N ASN A 293 -0.07 -18.52 19.17
CA ASN A 293 -1.00 -17.87 20.09
C ASN A 293 -2.21 -17.25 19.37
N GLN A 294 -2.00 -16.63 18.20
CA GLN A 294 -3.10 -16.09 17.39
C GLN A 294 -4.10 -17.19 17.00
N ILE A 295 -3.60 -18.32 16.49
CA ILE A 295 -4.46 -19.44 16.08
C ILE A 295 -5.20 -20.04 17.29
N ARG A 296 -4.53 -20.18 18.45
CA ARG A 296 -5.18 -20.68 19.68
C ARG A 296 -6.32 -19.78 20.13
N GLU A 297 -6.15 -18.47 20.05
CA GLU A 297 -7.20 -17.51 20.43
C GLU A 297 -8.35 -17.51 19.41
N ILE A 298 -8.06 -17.64 18.11
CA ILE A 298 -9.09 -17.90 17.09
C ILE A 298 -9.86 -19.18 17.42
N LYS A 299 -9.18 -20.28 17.72
CA LYS A 299 -9.82 -21.55 18.06
C LYS A 299 -10.77 -21.40 19.23
N LYS A 300 -10.31 -20.75 20.30
CA LYS A 300 -11.10 -20.47 21.50
C LYS A 300 -12.33 -19.59 21.21
N GLN A 301 -12.19 -18.56 20.36
CA GLN A 301 -13.32 -17.71 19.97
C GLN A 301 -14.30 -18.45 19.05
N SER A 302 -13.81 -19.35 18.21
CA SER A 302 -14.65 -20.21 17.37
C SER A 302 -15.42 -21.22 18.19
N ASP A 303 -14.78 -21.85 19.19
CA ASP A 303 -15.44 -22.78 20.12
C ASP A 303 -16.54 -22.08 20.95
N SER A 304 -16.38 -20.78 21.22
CA SER A 304 -17.42 -19.96 21.87
C SER A 304 -18.44 -19.33 20.91
N LYS A 305 -18.40 -19.67 19.61
CA LYS A 305 -19.31 -19.19 18.55
C LYS A 305 -19.34 -17.67 18.36
N LYS A 306 -18.23 -17.00 18.68
CA LYS A 306 -18.06 -15.57 18.38
C LYS A 306 -17.63 -15.34 16.93
N ILE A 307 -16.86 -16.28 16.39
CA ILE A 307 -16.30 -16.22 15.05
C ILE A 307 -16.52 -17.55 14.32
N THR A 308 -16.56 -17.49 12.99
CA THR A 308 -16.56 -18.67 12.13
C THR A 308 -15.22 -18.77 11.40
N VAL A 309 -14.48 -19.87 11.61
CA VAL A 309 -13.23 -20.11 10.87
C VAL A 309 -13.54 -20.87 9.59
N LEU A 310 -13.10 -20.34 8.46
CA LEU A 310 -13.30 -20.91 7.13
C LEU A 310 -11.95 -21.04 6.43
N ASN A 311 -11.76 -22.12 5.67
CA ASN A 311 -10.68 -22.12 4.70
C ASN A 311 -11.02 -21.18 3.51
N PRO A 312 -10.04 -20.76 2.71
CA PRO A 312 -10.25 -19.80 1.64
C PRO A 312 -11.34 -20.18 0.64
N SER A 313 -11.37 -21.46 0.25
CA SER A 313 -12.37 -22.00 -0.68
C SER A 313 -13.79 -21.92 -0.12
N GLN A 314 -13.98 -22.28 1.16
CA GLN A 314 -15.26 -22.19 1.86
C GLN A 314 -15.73 -20.75 2.00
N TYR A 315 -14.82 -19.83 2.36
CA TYR A 315 -15.15 -18.41 2.42
C TYR A 315 -15.57 -17.87 1.06
N ALA A 316 -14.82 -18.20 0.00
CA ALA A 316 -15.16 -17.80 -1.37
C ALA A 316 -16.54 -18.32 -1.77
N ASP A 317 -16.82 -19.60 -1.61
CA ASP A 317 -18.11 -20.21 -1.95
C ASP A 317 -19.27 -19.57 -1.16
N SER A 318 -19.05 -19.29 0.15
CA SER A 318 -20.03 -18.60 1.00
C SER A 318 -20.27 -17.16 0.55
N PHE A 319 -19.21 -16.39 0.30
CA PHE A 319 -19.29 -15.01 -0.14
C PHE A 319 -20.00 -14.89 -1.50
N LEU A 320 -19.62 -15.73 -2.46
CA LEU A 320 -20.20 -15.76 -3.81
C LEU A 320 -21.68 -16.13 -3.81
N LYS A 321 -22.09 -17.01 -2.89
CA LYS A 321 -23.49 -17.41 -2.73
C LYS A 321 -24.34 -16.32 -2.06
N THR A 322 -23.78 -15.58 -1.11
CA THR A 322 -24.52 -14.64 -0.26
C THR A 322 -24.51 -13.20 -0.80
N ASN A 323 -23.52 -12.85 -1.61
CA ASN A 323 -23.36 -11.50 -2.16
C ASN A 323 -23.40 -11.56 -3.69
N SER A 324 -24.38 -10.92 -4.33
CA SER A 324 -24.40 -10.77 -5.78
C SER A 324 -23.56 -9.59 -6.28
N GLN A 325 -23.38 -8.58 -5.43
CA GLN A 325 -22.73 -7.31 -5.74
C GLN A 325 -21.94 -6.78 -4.55
N ASN A 326 -21.03 -5.83 -4.79
CA ASN A 326 -20.45 -5.03 -3.73
C ASN A 326 -21.52 -4.08 -3.16
N LYS A 327 -21.89 -4.27 -1.90
CA LYS A 327 -22.75 -3.31 -1.19
C LYS A 327 -21.88 -2.33 -0.41
N PRO A 328 -22.35 -1.09 -0.19
CA PRO A 328 -21.70 -0.20 0.74
C PRO A 328 -21.61 -0.78 2.15
N PHE A 329 -20.71 -0.23 2.94
CA PHE A 329 -20.61 -0.53 4.36
C PHE A 329 -19.79 0.55 5.06
N TYR A 330 -19.78 0.51 6.39
CA TYR A 330 -18.93 1.40 7.17
C TYR A 330 -18.25 0.62 8.31
N PHE A 331 -17.11 1.16 8.74
CA PHE A 331 -16.43 0.73 9.95
C PHE A 331 -16.24 1.91 10.88
N SER A 332 -16.39 1.68 12.18
CA SER A 332 -16.11 2.70 13.18
C SER A 332 -15.35 2.12 14.35
N TYR A 333 -14.36 2.87 14.85
CA TYR A 333 -13.62 2.50 16.04
C TYR A 333 -13.43 3.71 16.94
N GLN A 334 -13.83 3.59 18.21
CA GLN A 334 -13.81 4.67 19.20
C GLN A 334 -14.48 5.97 18.71
N PHE A 335 -15.42 5.89 17.76
CA PHE A 335 -16.10 7.04 17.18
C PHE A 335 -17.35 7.39 18.00
N THR A 336 -17.15 7.83 19.25
CA THR A 336 -18.23 8.11 20.21
C THR A 336 -18.12 9.50 20.82
N ASN A 337 -19.21 9.99 21.41
CA ASN A 337 -19.23 11.30 22.07
C ASN A 337 -18.30 11.42 23.29
N SER A 338 -17.82 10.31 23.87
CA SER A 338 -16.90 10.32 25.01
C SER A 338 -15.43 10.14 24.62
N ALA A 339 -15.15 9.69 23.40
CA ALA A 339 -13.78 9.50 22.93
C ALA A 339 -13.11 10.83 22.56
N THR A 340 -11.79 10.87 22.65
CA THR A 340 -10.95 11.99 22.18
C THR A 340 -10.28 11.66 20.84
N THR A 341 -10.16 10.38 20.49
CA THR A 341 -9.68 9.93 19.18
C THR A 341 -10.50 8.73 18.74
N GLY A 342 -10.80 8.69 17.45
CA GLY A 342 -11.61 7.64 16.85
C GLY A 342 -11.71 7.85 15.35
N VAL A 343 -12.28 6.88 14.66
CA VAL A 343 -12.36 6.90 13.20
C VAL A 343 -13.66 6.29 12.71
N LEU A 344 -14.18 6.86 11.63
CA LEU A 344 -15.30 6.36 10.86
C LEU A 344 -14.87 6.26 9.39
N TRP A 345 -14.97 5.07 8.84
CA TRP A 345 -14.74 4.77 7.42
C TRP A 345 -16.08 4.46 6.78
N TYR A 346 -16.38 5.07 5.63
CA TYR A 346 -17.51 4.68 4.80
C TYR A 346 -17.00 4.30 3.41
N PHE A 347 -17.45 3.13 2.95
CA PHE A 347 -17.14 2.57 1.64
C PHE A 347 -18.43 2.54 0.83
N GLY A 348 -18.57 3.50 -0.08
CA GLY A 348 -19.68 3.57 -1.03
C GLY A 348 -19.46 2.67 -2.24
N LYS A 349 -20.32 2.83 -3.27
CA LYS A 349 -20.16 2.21 -4.58
C LYS A 349 -19.12 2.93 -5.45
N THR A 350 -19.04 4.25 -5.33
CA THR A 350 -18.18 5.09 -6.20
C THR A 350 -17.02 5.74 -5.45
N TYR A 351 -16.95 5.58 -4.12
CA TYR A 351 -15.95 6.24 -3.30
C TYR A 351 -15.71 5.58 -1.94
N ARG A 352 -14.57 5.92 -1.33
CA ARG A 352 -14.28 5.74 0.10
C ARG A 352 -14.14 7.11 0.73
N VAL A 353 -14.58 7.24 1.97
CA VAL A 353 -14.35 8.43 2.80
C VAL A 353 -13.95 8.03 4.22
N ARG A 354 -13.13 8.87 4.84
CA ARG A 354 -12.74 8.77 6.24
C ARG A 354 -13.12 10.02 7.01
N ILE A 355 -13.64 9.85 8.21
CA ILE A 355 -13.75 10.91 9.22
C ILE A 355 -12.93 10.51 10.43
N LEU A 356 -11.96 11.35 10.77
CA LEU A 356 -11.16 11.25 11.97
C LEU A 356 -11.75 12.13 13.07
N LEU A 357 -12.01 11.54 14.23
CA LEU A 357 -12.33 12.26 15.46
C LEU A 357 -11.02 12.66 16.14
N ARG A 358 -10.79 13.96 16.34
CA ARG A 358 -9.63 14.49 17.08
C ARG A 358 -10.08 15.55 18.07
N GLU A 359 -10.00 15.23 19.35
CA GLU A 359 -10.35 16.11 20.47
C GLU A 359 -11.72 16.77 20.27
N ASN A 360 -11.74 17.98 19.71
CA ASN A 360 -12.92 18.82 19.53
C ASN A 360 -13.41 18.92 18.09
N ASP A 361 -12.79 18.23 17.13
CA ASP A 361 -13.14 18.31 15.72
C ASP A 361 -13.36 16.92 15.10
N LEU A 362 -14.21 16.91 14.09
CA LEU A 362 -14.31 15.83 13.11
C LEU A 362 -13.64 16.31 11.82
N VAL A 363 -12.71 15.52 11.29
CA VAL A 363 -11.96 15.86 10.08
C VAL A 363 -12.25 14.82 9.02
N LEU A 364 -12.92 15.22 7.94
CA LEU A 364 -13.11 14.40 6.76
C LEU A 364 -11.82 14.46 5.93
N ASP A 365 -10.91 13.53 6.19
CA ASP A 365 -9.50 13.63 5.81
C ASP A 365 -9.05 12.68 4.69
N ASP A 366 -9.92 11.80 4.19
CA ASP A 366 -9.68 10.98 3.00
C ASP A 366 -10.94 10.98 2.13
N ILE A 367 -10.81 11.26 0.83
CA ILE A 367 -11.84 10.95 -0.18
C ILE A 367 -11.16 10.30 -1.37
N ARG A 368 -11.54 9.05 -1.66
CA ARG A 368 -11.01 8.27 -2.78
C ARG A 368 -12.10 7.84 -3.73
N LEU A 369 -11.76 7.71 -5.00
CA LEU A 369 -12.71 7.47 -6.08
C LEU A 369 -12.57 6.04 -6.61
N PHE A 370 -13.65 5.27 -6.54
CA PHE A 370 -13.80 4.00 -7.24
C PHE A 370 -14.32 4.30 -8.66
N ASN A 371 -13.41 4.71 -9.53
CA ASN A 371 -13.70 5.08 -10.91
C ASN A 371 -13.49 3.90 -11.87
N GLN A 372 -13.75 4.10 -13.16
CA GLN A 372 -13.56 3.05 -14.19
C GLN A 372 -12.20 3.10 -14.89
N SER A 373 -11.18 3.70 -14.25
CA SER A 373 -9.86 3.85 -14.87
C SER A 373 -9.17 2.51 -15.09
N PRO A 374 -8.31 2.40 -16.12
CA PRO A 374 -7.56 1.18 -16.36
C PRO A 374 -6.51 0.94 -15.26
N ASP A 375 -6.27 -0.32 -14.95
CA ASP A 375 -5.12 -0.77 -14.17
C ASP A 375 -3.85 -0.36 -14.90
N PRO A 376 -2.92 0.33 -14.20
CA PRO A 376 -1.65 0.71 -14.79
C PRO A 376 -0.90 -0.47 -15.40
N TYR A 377 -0.97 -1.68 -14.83
CA TYR A 377 -0.19 -2.83 -15.29
C TYR A 377 -0.95 -3.79 -16.22
N ASN A 378 -2.14 -3.40 -16.67
CA ASN A 378 -2.97 -4.23 -17.52
C ASN A 378 -2.24 -4.62 -18.83
N ILE A 379 -1.70 -3.63 -19.54
CA ILE A 379 -0.96 -3.83 -20.81
C ILE A 379 0.55 -3.72 -20.56
N ASP A 380 0.98 -2.63 -19.94
CA ASP A 380 2.40 -2.34 -19.76
C ASP A 380 2.94 -2.99 -18.49
N PRO A 381 4.00 -3.82 -18.57
CA PRO A 381 4.59 -4.42 -17.39
C PRO A 381 5.26 -3.37 -16.49
N SER A 382 5.31 -3.65 -15.19
CA SER A 382 6.18 -2.92 -14.27
C SER A 382 7.64 -3.18 -14.65
N ARG A 383 8.38 -2.11 -14.95
CA ARG A 383 9.80 -2.16 -15.30
C ARG A 383 10.69 -1.60 -14.20
N PHE A 384 10.10 -0.83 -13.29
CA PHE A 384 10.77 -0.09 -12.24
C PHE A 384 11.03 -0.96 -11.01
N ASP A 385 12.02 -0.57 -10.22
CA ASP A 385 12.29 -1.19 -8.93
C ASP A 385 11.19 -0.94 -7.88
N PHE A 386 10.20 -0.07 -8.15
CA PHE A 386 8.93 0.04 -7.40
C PHE A 386 7.69 0.00 -8.31
N ALA A 387 6.60 -0.61 -7.82
CA ALA A 387 5.29 -0.60 -8.45
C ALA A 387 4.23 0.12 -7.59
N TYR A 388 3.25 0.78 -8.22
CA TYR A 388 2.26 1.60 -7.53
C TYR A 388 0.83 1.27 -7.97
N TRP A 389 -0.01 0.90 -7.01
CA TRP A 389 -1.45 0.90 -7.11
C TRP A 389 -2.03 1.89 -6.10
N ILE A 390 -2.29 3.10 -6.56
CA ILE A 390 -2.92 4.14 -5.74
C ILE A 390 -4.29 4.42 -6.34
N ILE A 391 -5.34 4.26 -5.53
CA ILE A 391 -6.67 4.70 -5.92
C ILE A 391 -6.69 6.24 -5.93
N PRO A 392 -7.18 6.88 -7.02
CA PRO A 392 -7.26 8.34 -7.11
C PRO A 392 -7.99 8.95 -5.92
N TYR A 393 -7.47 10.06 -5.43
CA TYR A 393 -8.02 10.77 -4.27
C TYR A 393 -8.20 12.26 -4.55
N VAL A 394 -9.26 12.83 -3.97
CA VAL A 394 -9.46 14.29 -3.94
C VAL A 394 -8.47 14.90 -2.97
N TRP A 395 -8.42 14.37 -1.75
CA TRP A 395 -7.37 14.62 -0.77
C TRP A 395 -7.11 13.36 0.06
N ASN A 396 -5.87 13.24 0.51
CA ASN A 396 -5.38 12.18 1.38
C ASN A 396 -4.62 12.83 2.56
N GLY A 397 -5.23 12.83 3.73
CA GLY A 397 -4.72 13.43 4.96
C GLY A 397 -3.37 12.89 5.43
N SER A 398 -2.96 11.70 4.99
CA SER A 398 -1.61 11.18 5.29
C SER A 398 -0.51 11.78 4.43
N GLN A 399 -0.86 12.36 3.28
CA GLN A 399 0.09 13.02 2.38
C GLN A 399 -0.09 14.55 2.35
N MET A 400 -1.27 15.02 2.74
CA MET A 400 -1.63 16.43 2.82
C MET A 400 -1.88 16.77 4.28
N TYR A 401 -0.88 17.36 4.93
CA TYR A 401 -0.96 17.66 6.36
C TYR A 401 -0.13 18.89 6.73
N ARG A 402 -0.37 19.39 7.94
CA ARG A 402 0.44 20.41 8.60
C ARG A 402 1.15 19.79 9.80
N VAL A 403 2.29 20.36 10.14
CA VAL A 403 3.04 20.02 11.34
C VAL A 403 3.36 21.31 12.09
N SER A 404 3.06 21.34 13.38
CA SER A 404 3.51 22.40 14.28
C SER A 404 5.00 22.22 14.61
N ASP A 405 5.66 23.29 15.07
CA ASP A 405 7.06 23.21 15.49
C ASP A 405 7.29 22.14 16.59
N GLN A 406 6.31 21.93 17.46
CA GLN A 406 6.32 20.88 18.46
C GLN A 406 6.23 19.47 17.84
N GLN A 407 5.36 19.27 16.85
CA GLN A 407 5.23 18.00 16.13
C GLN A 407 6.49 17.65 15.33
N ILE A 408 7.16 18.66 14.73
CA ILE A 408 8.43 18.46 13.98
C ILE A 408 9.51 17.82 14.88
N GLN A 409 9.62 18.23 16.14
CA GLN A 409 10.59 17.63 17.07
C GLN A 409 10.26 16.17 17.40
N GLY A 410 8.97 15.80 17.45
CA GLY A 410 8.50 14.42 17.62
C GLY A 410 8.76 13.54 16.40
N LEU A 411 8.54 14.07 15.19
CA LEU A 411 8.80 13.38 13.92
C LEU A 411 10.29 13.08 13.72
N LYS A 412 11.18 14.04 14.04
CA LYS A 412 12.64 13.83 13.96
C LYS A 412 13.15 12.74 14.89
N LYS A 413 12.52 12.55 16.07
CA LYS A 413 12.89 11.50 17.02
C LYS A 413 12.40 10.11 16.60
N SER A 414 11.35 10.03 15.79
CA SER A 414 10.71 8.77 15.39
C SER A 414 11.25 8.18 14.07
N LYS A 415 12.21 8.85 13.40
CA LYS A 415 12.80 8.41 12.12
C LYS A 415 11.75 8.13 11.02
N ILE A 416 10.69 8.94 10.99
CA ILE A 416 9.61 8.84 10.00
C ILE A 416 10.02 9.71 8.79
N GLU A 417 10.71 9.11 7.81
CA GLU A 417 11.13 9.76 6.56
C GLU A 417 10.56 8.95 5.37
N GLY A 418 9.49 9.46 4.76
CA GLY A 418 8.75 8.81 3.69
C GLY A 418 7.60 9.68 3.18
N ASN A 419 6.97 9.28 2.09
CA ASN A 419 5.99 10.10 1.35
C ASN A 419 4.59 10.19 1.99
N SER A 420 4.29 9.34 2.98
CA SER A 420 3.05 9.35 3.76
C SER A 420 3.39 9.42 5.24
N VAL A 421 2.62 10.12 6.07
CA VAL A 421 2.82 10.20 7.52
C VAL A 421 1.53 9.86 8.24
N SER A 422 1.63 9.13 9.36
CA SER A 422 0.47 8.84 10.19
C SER A 422 -0.13 10.13 10.75
N ASP A 423 -1.43 10.24 10.61
CA ASP A 423 -2.28 11.32 11.12
C ASP A 423 -2.29 11.43 12.65
N LEU A 424 -1.78 10.41 13.36
CA LEU A 424 -1.54 10.46 14.80
C LEU A 424 -0.45 11.47 15.19
N TYR A 425 0.42 11.84 14.25
CA TYR A 425 1.57 12.73 14.48
C TYR A 425 1.46 14.08 13.76
N THR A 426 0.39 14.30 13.00
CA THR A 426 0.23 15.47 12.13
C THR A 426 -1.17 16.05 12.20
N ASP A 427 -1.37 17.23 11.61
CA ASP A 427 -2.71 17.78 11.39
C ASP A 427 -3.14 17.54 9.94
N PRO A 428 -3.93 16.47 9.68
CA PRO A 428 -4.31 16.11 8.31
C PRO A 428 -5.20 17.19 7.70
N PHE A 429 -5.04 17.39 6.39
CA PHE A 429 -5.89 18.26 5.59
C PHE A 429 -7.20 17.54 5.24
N GLY A 430 -8.29 18.29 5.24
CA GLY A 430 -9.62 17.78 4.98
C GLY A 430 -10.69 18.80 5.36
N ILE A 431 -11.97 18.42 5.31
CA ILE A 431 -13.05 19.27 5.79
C ILE A 431 -13.15 19.13 7.31
N ILE A 432 -12.99 20.24 8.04
CA ILE A 432 -13.16 20.31 9.48
C ILE A 432 -14.62 20.63 9.80
N ILE A 433 -15.23 19.78 10.62
CA ILE A 433 -16.58 19.91 11.16
C ILE A 433 -16.45 20.09 12.68
N PRO A 434 -16.85 21.25 13.24
CA PRO A 434 -16.82 21.46 14.68
C PRO A 434 -17.64 20.41 15.41
N ARG A 435 -17.06 19.77 16.41
CA ARG A 435 -17.74 18.70 17.13
C ARG A 435 -18.85 19.26 18.01
N SER A 436 -20.01 18.66 17.89
CA SER A 436 -21.08 18.70 18.90
C SER A 436 -21.54 17.27 19.17
N LYS A 437 -22.50 17.07 20.10
CA LYS A 437 -23.03 15.73 20.36
C LYS A 437 -23.63 15.17 19.08
N PHE A 438 -23.18 14.00 18.65
CA PHE A 438 -23.65 13.36 17.43
C PHE A 438 -24.26 11.98 17.70
N LYS A 439 -25.06 11.51 16.75
CA LYS A 439 -25.55 10.14 16.65
C LYS A 439 -25.18 9.56 15.30
N ILE A 440 -24.92 8.27 15.27
CA ILE A 440 -24.65 7.52 14.04
C ILE A 440 -25.82 6.57 13.85
N GLU A 441 -26.47 6.66 12.70
CA GLU A 441 -27.57 5.78 12.32
C GLU A 441 -27.34 5.38 10.87
N GLY A 442 -27.34 4.08 10.56
CA GLY A 442 -27.06 3.61 9.22
C GLY A 442 -27.45 2.15 9.02
N ASP A 443 -27.48 1.77 7.75
CA ASP A 443 -27.70 0.40 7.29
C ASP A 443 -26.54 -0.03 6.34
N ASP A 444 -26.73 -1.15 5.63
CA ASP A 444 -25.76 -1.69 4.66
C ASP A 444 -25.62 -0.83 3.38
N GLN A 445 -26.17 0.38 3.34
CA GLN A 445 -26.13 1.27 2.18
C GLN A 445 -25.90 2.73 2.54
N ASN A 446 -26.57 3.22 3.57
CA ASN A 446 -26.58 4.63 3.93
C ASN A 446 -26.12 4.81 5.37
N LEU A 447 -25.44 5.92 5.64
CA LEU A 447 -24.98 6.27 6.97
C LEU A 447 -25.25 7.74 7.24
N SER A 448 -25.94 8.05 8.34
CA SER A 448 -26.21 9.40 8.80
C SER A 448 -25.44 9.68 10.08
N LEU A 449 -24.73 10.80 10.07
CA LEU A 449 -24.16 11.42 11.26
C LEU A 449 -24.99 12.67 11.60
N SER A 450 -25.76 12.61 12.69
CA SER A 450 -26.73 13.64 13.06
C SER A 450 -26.30 14.37 14.33
N PHE A 451 -26.13 15.68 14.26
CA PHE A 451 -25.80 16.57 15.40
C PHE A 451 -27.06 17.21 16.00
N SER A 452 -28.04 17.49 15.16
CA SER A 452 -29.40 17.93 15.51
C SER A 452 -30.35 17.55 14.36
N LYS A 453 -31.63 17.92 14.45
CA LYS A 453 -32.63 17.59 13.42
C LYS A 453 -32.24 18.17 12.04
N ASP A 454 -31.63 19.35 12.03
CA ASP A 454 -31.32 20.10 10.81
C ASP A 454 -29.81 20.12 10.51
N GLN A 455 -28.99 19.39 11.28
CA GLN A 455 -27.54 19.28 11.10
C GLN A 455 -27.17 17.81 10.94
N THR A 456 -27.11 17.36 9.70
CA THR A 456 -26.78 15.99 9.33
C THR A 456 -25.70 15.92 8.25
N ILE A 457 -24.93 14.84 8.29
CA ILE A 457 -24.06 14.39 7.20
C ILE A 457 -24.54 13.02 6.77
N ASN A 458 -24.96 12.88 5.51
CA ASN A 458 -25.54 11.64 5.00
C ASN A 458 -24.64 11.06 3.92
N PHE A 459 -24.06 9.89 4.17
CA PHE A 459 -23.33 9.10 3.18
C PHE A 459 -24.29 8.14 2.47
N LYS A 460 -24.25 8.17 1.15
CA LYS A 460 -25.05 7.33 0.25
C LYS A 460 -24.10 6.58 -0.70
N PRO A 461 -24.57 5.56 -1.41
CA PRO A 461 -23.70 4.75 -2.26
C PRO A 461 -22.87 5.54 -3.28
N GLU A 462 -23.38 6.67 -3.80
CA GLU A 462 -22.76 7.40 -4.92
C GLU A 462 -22.34 8.85 -4.58
N ASN A 463 -22.78 9.38 -3.45
CA ASN A 463 -22.53 10.75 -3.01
C ASN A 463 -22.72 10.88 -1.50
N PHE A 464 -22.37 12.02 -0.93
CA PHE A 464 -22.74 12.35 0.44
C PHE A 464 -23.18 13.81 0.56
N THR A 465 -24.00 14.12 1.56
CA THR A 465 -24.50 15.48 1.79
C THR A 465 -24.05 16.01 3.14
N ILE A 466 -23.81 17.32 3.22
CA ILE A 466 -23.52 18.05 4.46
C ILE A 466 -24.55 19.18 4.57
N SER A 467 -25.29 19.24 5.67
CA SER A 467 -26.29 20.30 5.89
C SER A 467 -25.64 21.69 5.91
N ASN A 468 -26.27 22.70 5.30
CA ASN A 468 -25.79 24.08 5.22
C ASN A 468 -25.64 24.75 6.59
N THR A 469 -26.36 24.24 7.59
CA THR A 469 -26.34 24.67 8.99
C THR A 469 -25.12 24.17 9.76
N ILE A 470 -24.31 23.27 9.18
CA ILE A 470 -23.04 22.82 9.74
C ILE A 470 -21.96 23.79 9.30
N SER A 471 -21.21 24.35 10.25
CA SER A 471 -20.08 25.26 9.99
C SER A 471 -18.83 24.51 9.51
N ALA A 472 -18.98 23.70 8.46
CA ALA A 472 -17.92 22.90 7.86
C ALA A 472 -16.98 23.78 7.02
N LYS A 473 -15.67 23.62 7.21
CA LYS A 473 -14.66 24.48 6.58
C LYS A 473 -13.43 23.70 6.14
N PHE A 474 -12.78 24.17 5.08
CA PHE A 474 -11.41 23.78 4.79
C PHE A 474 -10.44 24.57 5.69
N PRO A 475 -9.41 23.92 6.27
CA PRO A 475 -8.31 24.61 6.94
C PRO A 475 -7.40 25.32 5.93
N SER A 476 -6.38 26.02 6.45
CA SER A 476 -5.26 26.50 5.64
C SER A 476 -4.67 25.36 4.78
N PRO A 477 -4.30 25.60 3.51
CA PRO A 477 -4.18 26.92 2.85
C PRO A 477 -5.47 27.52 2.29
N ILE A 478 -6.59 26.79 2.29
CA ILE A 478 -7.86 27.25 1.69
C ILE A 478 -8.60 28.20 2.63
N ASN A 479 -8.68 27.84 3.92
CA ASN A 479 -9.25 28.65 5.00
C ASN A 479 -10.63 29.27 4.66
N THR A 480 -11.55 28.45 4.15
CA THR A 480 -12.87 28.90 3.64
C THR A 480 -13.96 27.93 4.07
N TYR A 481 -15.14 28.43 4.45
CA TYR A 481 -16.33 27.61 4.73
C TYR A 481 -16.89 27.01 3.44
N LEU A 482 -17.44 25.79 3.50
CA LEU A 482 -18.02 25.12 2.33
C LEU A 482 -19.13 25.95 1.68
N SER A 483 -19.98 26.61 2.47
CA SER A 483 -21.04 27.51 2.00
C SER A 483 -20.52 28.67 1.16
N ASP A 484 -19.30 29.12 1.46
CA ASP A 484 -18.73 30.35 0.91
C ASP A 484 -18.07 30.12 -0.45
N LEU A 485 -17.74 28.86 -0.76
CA LEU A 485 -17.18 28.47 -2.05
C LEU A 485 -18.11 28.81 -3.22
N PHE A 486 -19.42 28.88 -3.00
CA PHE A 486 -20.42 29.16 -4.04
C PHE A 486 -20.61 30.65 -4.36
N TYR A 487 -20.16 31.55 -3.49
CA TYR A 487 -20.34 33.00 -3.70
C TYR A 487 -19.19 33.62 -4.49
N ASN A 488 -17.99 33.03 -4.44
CA ASN A 488 -16.82 33.52 -5.15
C ASN A 488 -16.69 32.81 -6.50
N THR A 489 -17.04 33.43 -7.62
CA THR A 489 -16.93 32.81 -8.97
C THR A 489 -15.49 32.78 -9.52
N LYS A 490 -14.49 32.70 -8.64
CA LYS A 490 -13.07 32.65 -9.02
C LYS A 490 -12.53 31.24 -8.83
N SER A 491 -11.74 30.79 -9.79
CA SER A 491 -10.93 29.60 -9.64
C SER A 491 -9.68 29.90 -8.81
N ASN A 492 -9.36 29.03 -7.84
CA ASN A 492 -8.21 29.20 -6.95
C ASN A 492 -7.37 27.92 -6.93
N SER A 493 -6.05 28.09 -6.95
CA SER A 493 -5.08 27.01 -6.80
C SER A 493 -4.36 27.13 -5.46
N PHE A 494 -4.20 25.99 -4.80
CA PHE A 494 -3.52 25.86 -3.52
C PHE A 494 -2.40 24.82 -3.65
N TYR A 495 -1.34 24.99 -2.87
CA TYR A 495 -0.14 24.18 -3.01
C TYR A 495 0.09 23.33 -1.77
N PHE A 496 0.35 22.04 -1.99
CA PHE A 496 0.77 21.10 -0.98
C PHE A 496 2.15 20.56 -1.33
N LYS A 497 2.90 20.15 -0.32
CA LYS A 497 4.20 19.51 -0.54
C LYS A 497 4.00 18.23 -1.36
N ASN A 498 4.86 18.00 -2.35
CA ASN A 498 4.88 16.81 -3.19
C ASN A 498 3.61 16.53 -4.02
N HIS A 499 2.81 17.56 -4.29
CA HIS A 499 1.60 17.49 -5.10
C HIS A 499 1.58 18.59 -6.17
N PRO A 500 0.84 18.39 -7.27
CA PRO A 500 0.44 19.49 -8.13
C PRO A 500 -0.55 20.42 -7.43
N SER A 501 -1.01 21.46 -8.12
CA SER A 501 -1.89 22.45 -7.48
C SER A 501 -3.27 21.86 -7.23
N PHE A 502 -3.71 21.90 -5.97
CA PHE A 502 -5.09 21.58 -5.59
C PHE A 502 -5.99 22.72 -6.06
N HIS A 503 -6.96 22.41 -6.92
CA HIS A 503 -7.71 23.43 -7.65
C HIS A 503 -9.19 23.38 -7.30
N ILE A 504 -9.76 24.56 -7.09
CA ILE A 504 -11.19 24.77 -6.87
C ILE A 504 -11.70 25.71 -7.97
N GLU A 505 -12.65 25.25 -8.77
CA GLU A 505 -13.40 26.06 -9.72
C GLU A 505 -14.82 26.27 -9.22
N SER A 506 -15.14 27.52 -8.87
CA SER A 506 -16.43 27.89 -8.30
C SER A 506 -17.33 28.57 -9.33
N ASN A 507 -18.57 28.09 -9.41
CA ASN A 507 -19.69 28.68 -10.14
C ASN A 507 -20.84 28.95 -9.15
N LYS A 508 -21.85 29.74 -9.54
CA LYS A 508 -22.93 30.20 -8.65
C LYS A 508 -23.58 29.09 -7.80
N ASN A 509 -23.78 27.89 -8.37
CA ASN A 509 -24.44 26.75 -7.70
C ASN A 509 -23.61 25.45 -7.73
N SER A 510 -22.39 25.48 -8.24
CA SER A 510 -21.57 24.29 -8.43
C SER A 510 -20.11 24.61 -8.18
N VAL A 511 -19.41 23.74 -7.47
CA VAL A 511 -17.96 23.85 -7.26
C VAL A 511 -17.30 22.55 -7.70
N ASN A 512 -16.31 22.63 -8.57
CA ASN A 512 -15.48 21.49 -8.93
C ASN A 512 -14.16 21.56 -8.18
N ILE A 513 -13.77 20.44 -7.58
CA ILE A 513 -12.52 20.29 -6.82
C ILE A 513 -11.71 19.16 -7.43
N GLY A 514 -10.41 19.37 -7.57
CA GLY A 514 -9.50 18.36 -8.10
C GLY A 514 -8.07 18.87 -8.17
N TRP A 515 -7.32 18.38 -9.14
CA TRP A 515 -5.91 18.71 -9.31
C TRP A 515 -5.67 19.41 -10.64
N LYS A 516 -4.78 20.39 -10.63
CA LYS A 516 -4.36 21.12 -11.83
C LYS A 516 -2.85 21.01 -12.00
N ILE A 517 -2.47 20.47 -13.15
CA ILE A 517 -1.09 20.31 -13.62
C ILE A 517 -0.94 21.20 -14.85
N GLU A 518 0.00 22.13 -14.78
CA GLU A 518 0.17 23.18 -15.79
C GLU A 518 -1.15 23.89 -16.12
N LYS A 519 -1.72 23.63 -17.30
CA LYS A 519 -2.99 24.20 -17.79
C LYS A 519 -4.17 23.23 -17.69
N ILE A 520 -3.94 21.95 -17.37
CA ILE A 520 -4.95 20.90 -17.37
C ILE A 520 -5.53 20.77 -15.96
N PHE A 521 -6.84 20.97 -15.84
CA PHE A 521 -7.59 20.72 -14.61
C PHE A 521 -8.34 19.39 -14.73
N VAL A 522 -8.14 18.52 -13.74
CA VAL A 522 -8.81 17.22 -13.62
C VAL A 522 -9.75 17.30 -12.41
N PRO A 523 -11.06 17.56 -12.63
CA PRO A 523 -12.03 17.58 -11.55
C PRO A 523 -12.28 16.18 -11.02
N LEU A 524 -12.22 16.01 -9.70
CA LEU A 524 -12.43 14.73 -9.01
C LEU A 524 -13.70 14.74 -8.15
N LEU A 525 -14.15 15.90 -7.71
CA LEU A 525 -15.30 16.05 -6.83
C LEU A 525 -16.14 17.24 -7.29
N ASN A 526 -17.44 17.02 -7.42
CA ASN A 526 -18.40 18.08 -7.67
C ASN A 526 -19.24 18.35 -6.41
N LEU A 527 -19.40 19.62 -6.06
CA LEU A 527 -20.26 20.07 -4.98
C LEU A 527 -21.42 20.84 -5.59
N LEU A 528 -22.65 20.46 -5.26
CA LEU A 528 -23.86 21.18 -5.64
C LEU A 528 -24.50 21.75 -4.39
N LYS A 529 -24.87 23.03 -4.47
CA LYS A 529 -25.61 23.70 -3.39
C LYS A 529 -27.10 23.55 -3.61
N ASP A 530 -27.75 22.85 -2.70
CA ASP A 530 -29.20 22.83 -2.55
C ASP A 530 -29.63 23.86 -1.49
N THR A 531 -30.95 24.03 -1.29
CA THR A 531 -31.52 24.97 -0.31
C THR A 531 -30.96 24.74 1.09
N ASP A 532 -30.91 23.48 1.55
CA ASP A 532 -30.61 23.13 2.94
C ASP A 532 -29.30 22.34 3.12
N GLN A 533 -28.66 21.92 2.03
CA GLN A 533 -27.47 21.06 2.08
C GLN A 533 -26.53 21.30 0.89
N ILE A 534 -25.31 20.82 1.02
CA ILE A 534 -24.34 20.68 -0.06
C ILE A 534 -24.20 19.19 -0.36
N THR A 535 -24.40 18.81 -1.61
CA THR A 535 -24.21 17.45 -2.11
C THR A 535 -22.82 17.34 -2.72
N LEU A 536 -22.00 16.41 -2.22
CA LEU A 536 -20.64 16.12 -2.67
C LEU A 536 -20.65 14.81 -3.45
N THR A 537 -20.33 14.88 -4.75
CA THR A 537 -20.39 13.76 -5.70
C THR A 537 -19.01 13.49 -6.30
N PRO A 538 -18.36 12.38 -5.91
CA PRO A 538 -17.12 11.93 -6.53
C PRO A 538 -17.32 11.55 -8.00
N GLN A 539 -16.37 11.92 -8.86
CA GLN A 539 -16.45 11.65 -10.30
C GLN A 539 -16.16 10.16 -10.62
N THR A 540 -17.09 9.50 -11.30
CA THR A 540 -16.96 8.07 -11.68
C THR A 540 -16.23 7.86 -13.01
N SER A 541 -16.24 8.88 -13.87
CA SER A 541 -15.55 8.91 -15.16
C SER A 541 -14.59 10.09 -15.18
N LEU A 542 -13.29 9.81 -15.26
CA LEU A 542 -12.24 10.82 -15.27
C LEU A 542 -11.65 10.95 -16.68
N GLN A 543 -11.48 12.18 -17.13
CA GLN A 543 -10.70 12.52 -18.32
C GLN A 543 -9.32 13.02 -17.89
N ASN A 544 -8.29 12.70 -18.66
CA ASN A 544 -6.91 13.14 -18.42
C ASN A 544 -6.36 12.67 -17.05
N LEU A 545 -6.77 11.49 -16.55
CA LEU A 545 -6.27 10.98 -15.28
C LEU A 545 -4.77 10.69 -15.33
N GLU A 546 -4.26 10.30 -16.50
CA GLU A 546 -2.86 10.06 -16.78
C GLU A 546 -1.98 11.29 -16.49
N GLU A 547 -2.53 12.50 -16.60
CA GLU A 547 -1.83 13.73 -16.21
C GLU A 547 -1.51 13.69 -14.70
N LEU A 548 -2.37 13.04 -13.89
CA LEU A 548 -2.19 12.87 -12.45
C LEU A 548 -1.31 11.67 -12.08
N ASN A 549 -0.66 11.00 -13.05
CA ASN A 549 0.34 9.96 -12.79
C ASN A 549 1.42 10.39 -11.77
N PRO A 550 1.90 11.66 -11.72
CA PRO A 550 2.82 12.08 -10.66
C PRO A 550 2.34 11.83 -9.23
N ILE A 551 1.02 11.77 -9.02
CA ILE A 551 0.41 11.49 -7.71
C ILE A 551 0.08 10.00 -7.57
N PHE A 552 -0.56 9.42 -8.59
CA PHE A 552 -1.20 8.11 -8.47
C PHE A 552 -0.38 6.96 -9.07
N GLN A 553 0.53 7.25 -10.00
CA GLN A 553 1.36 6.30 -10.73
C GLN A 553 2.77 6.87 -10.97
N PRO A 554 3.57 7.12 -9.90
CA PRO A 554 4.85 7.83 -10.02
C PRO A 554 5.84 7.16 -10.97
N ASP A 555 5.84 5.82 -11.04
CA ASP A 555 6.64 5.03 -11.98
C ASP A 555 6.23 5.24 -13.45
N LYS A 556 5.08 5.88 -13.71
CA LYS A 556 4.56 6.21 -15.05
C LYS A 556 4.37 7.71 -15.30
N ALA A 557 4.83 8.56 -14.38
CA ALA A 557 4.61 10.00 -14.42
C ALA A 557 5.38 10.72 -15.53
N ASN A 558 6.47 10.12 -16.05
CA ASN A 558 7.34 10.68 -17.09
C ASN A 558 7.70 12.17 -16.88
N LEU A 559 7.97 12.55 -15.62
CA LEU A 559 8.37 13.92 -15.29
C LEU A 559 9.88 14.09 -15.40
N GLU A 560 10.30 15.28 -15.82
CA GLU A 560 11.72 15.65 -15.85
C GLU A 560 12.34 15.64 -14.45
N VAL A 561 13.65 15.37 -14.42
CA VAL A 561 14.45 15.42 -13.19
C VAL A 561 14.68 16.89 -12.81
N ASP A 562 14.50 17.22 -11.54
CA ASP A 562 14.66 18.57 -11.00
C ASP A 562 15.95 18.67 -10.17
N SER A 563 16.81 19.63 -10.49
CA SER A 563 18.14 19.78 -9.87
C SER A 563 18.10 20.29 -8.43
N TYR A 564 17.04 20.99 -8.04
CA TYR A 564 16.86 21.50 -6.67
C TYR A 564 16.21 20.48 -5.75
N LYS A 565 15.42 19.56 -6.31
CA LYS A 565 14.79 18.47 -5.55
C LYS A 565 15.69 17.26 -5.45
N SER A 566 16.35 16.88 -6.54
CA SER A 566 17.19 15.68 -6.60
C SER A 566 18.31 15.72 -5.57
N ILE A 567 18.67 14.56 -5.04
CA ILE A 567 19.73 14.45 -4.02
C ILE A 567 21.01 13.98 -4.70
N PHE A 568 22.04 14.81 -4.60
CA PHE A 568 23.41 14.50 -5.05
C PHE A 568 24.33 14.51 -3.84
N TYR A 569 24.68 13.33 -3.35
CA TYR A 569 25.51 13.18 -2.15
C TYR A 569 26.86 12.56 -2.50
N TRP A 570 27.93 13.34 -2.35
CA TRP A 570 29.29 12.85 -2.55
C TRP A 570 29.74 12.07 -1.31
N ASN A 571 29.86 10.75 -1.45
CA ASN A 571 30.47 9.89 -0.43
C ASN A 571 31.92 10.32 -0.15
N ASN A 572 32.62 10.65 -1.24
CA ASN A 572 33.97 11.15 -1.20
C ASN A 572 34.26 11.94 -2.48
N LYS A 573 34.96 13.07 -2.32
CA LYS A 573 35.52 13.86 -3.43
C LYS A 573 37.02 13.63 -3.61
N LYS A 574 37.63 12.94 -2.65
CA LYS A 574 39.04 12.55 -2.64
C LYS A 574 39.14 11.03 -2.54
N ALA A 575 39.97 10.42 -3.38
CA ALA A 575 40.17 8.96 -3.41
C ALA A 575 41.62 8.62 -3.75
N ILE A 576 42.00 7.35 -3.61
CA ILE A 576 43.36 6.88 -3.89
C ILE A 576 43.38 6.17 -5.24
N ALA A 577 44.24 6.65 -6.13
CA ALA A 577 44.36 6.13 -7.50
C ALA A 577 44.63 4.62 -7.50
N GLY A 578 43.84 3.87 -8.28
CA GLY A 578 43.95 2.42 -8.41
C GLY A 578 43.56 1.61 -7.16
N ARG A 579 42.88 2.22 -6.18
CA ARG A 579 42.41 1.56 -4.96
C ARG A 579 40.90 1.67 -4.78
N ASN A 580 40.34 2.88 -4.82
CA ASN A 580 38.93 3.13 -4.57
C ASN A 580 38.40 4.26 -5.47
N PRO A 581 37.11 4.23 -5.84
CA PRO A 581 36.51 5.28 -6.65
C PRO A 581 36.27 6.56 -5.85
N ILE A 582 36.12 7.67 -6.57
CA ILE A 582 35.34 8.83 -6.14
C ILE A 582 33.88 8.46 -6.38
N ARG A 583 33.05 8.48 -5.33
CA ARG A 583 31.65 8.01 -5.40
C ARG A 583 30.66 9.14 -5.16
N LEU A 584 29.71 9.28 -6.09
CA LEU A 584 28.55 10.15 -6.00
C LEU A 584 27.28 9.32 -5.91
N PHE A 585 26.48 9.53 -4.87
CA PHE A 585 25.12 9.01 -4.76
C PHE A 585 24.13 9.98 -5.43
N ILE A 586 23.18 9.41 -6.17
CA ILE A 586 22.14 10.12 -6.92
C ILE A 586 20.79 9.52 -6.52
N LEU A 587 19.86 10.37 -6.10
CA LEU A 587 18.42 10.08 -6.04
C LEU A 587 17.71 11.09 -6.97
N PRO A 588 17.32 10.68 -8.19
CA PRO A 588 16.64 11.55 -9.12
C PRO A 588 15.21 11.80 -8.65
N LEU A 589 14.88 13.06 -8.42
CA LEU A 589 13.54 13.52 -8.03
C LEU A 589 13.01 14.51 -9.06
N ASN A 590 11.71 14.45 -9.34
CA ASN A 590 11.02 15.44 -10.16
C ASN A 590 10.68 16.70 -9.35
N VAL A 591 10.03 17.67 -10.00
CA VAL A 591 9.60 18.95 -9.40
C VAL A 591 8.71 18.78 -8.14
N TYR A 592 8.01 17.66 -8.00
CA TYR A 592 7.21 17.32 -6.84
C TYR A 592 7.99 16.55 -5.77
N GLY A 593 9.32 16.43 -5.88
CA GLY A 593 10.13 15.69 -4.91
C GLY A 593 9.81 14.20 -4.86
N ARG A 594 9.18 13.67 -5.91
CA ARG A 594 8.93 12.23 -6.10
C ARG A 594 9.99 11.67 -7.03
N THR A 595 10.29 10.40 -6.86
CA THR A 595 11.28 9.70 -7.66
C THR A 595 10.89 9.67 -9.14
N THR A 596 11.89 9.76 -10.02
CA THR A 596 11.63 9.83 -11.46
C THR A 596 12.73 9.13 -12.27
N PRO A 597 12.41 8.48 -13.40
CA PRO A 597 13.41 7.83 -14.26
C PRO A 597 14.50 8.77 -14.78
N VAL A 598 15.67 8.18 -15.02
CA VAL A 598 16.78 8.82 -15.72
C VAL A 598 16.99 8.11 -17.06
N ALA A 599 16.68 8.78 -18.17
CA ALA A 599 16.84 8.22 -19.51
C ALA A 599 18.31 8.21 -19.95
N SER A 600 19.10 9.23 -19.57
CA SER A 600 20.52 9.30 -19.85
C SER A 600 21.28 10.06 -18.76
N ILE A 601 22.55 9.70 -18.56
CA ILE A 601 23.48 10.39 -17.67
C ILE A 601 24.86 10.46 -18.32
N SER A 602 25.54 11.61 -18.20
CA SER A 602 26.95 11.75 -18.53
C SER A 602 27.72 12.45 -17.42
N VAL A 603 28.99 12.09 -17.29
CA VAL A 603 29.93 12.69 -16.34
C VAL A 603 31.00 13.40 -17.16
N ASN A 604 31.07 14.73 -17.02
CA ASN A 604 32.01 15.58 -17.75
C ASN A 604 33.12 16.02 -16.80
N LEU A 605 34.38 15.92 -17.25
CA LEU A 605 35.57 16.29 -16.48
C LEU A 605 36.21 17.56 -17.07
N SER A 606 36.56 18.52 -16.22
CA SER A 606 37.23 19.76 -16.62
C SER A 606 38.39 20.12 -15.68
N PRO A 607 39.66 20.08 -16.13
CA PRO A 607 40.11 19.62 -17.44
C PRO A 607 39.84 18.12 -17.67
N GLU A 608 39.70 17.73 -18.93
CA GLU A 608 39.54 16.33 -19.32
C GLU A 608 40.78 15.53 -18.93
N ILE A 609 40.57 14.32 -18.39
CA ILE A 609 41.63 13.43 -17.94
C ILE A 609 41.53 12.12 -18.71
N GLU A 610 42.60 11.73 -19.39
CA GLU A 610 42.66 10.45 -20.11
C GLU A 610 42.67 9.25 -19.14
N ASN A 611 42.14 8.12 -19.61
CA ASN A 611 42.14 6.83 -18.89
C ASN A 611 41.36 6.84 -17.55
N ILE A 612 40.29 7.64 -17.47
CA ILE A 612 39.32 7.58 -16.38
C ILE A 612 38.19 6.62 -16.75
N LYS A 613 37.79 5.78 -15.79
CA LYS A 613 36.64 4.90 -15.89
C LYS A 613 35.50 5.50 -15.08
N VAL A 614 34.33 5.63 -15.70
CA VAL A 614 33.09 6.02 -15.02
C VAL A 614 32.14 4.83 -15.06
N ASP A 615 31.76 4.33 -13.89
CA ASP A 615 30.87 3.19 -13.73
C ASP A 615 29.47 3.64 -13.27
N TYR A 616 28.45 3.08 -13.92
CA TYR A 616 27.04 3.26 -13.62
C TYR A 616 26.40 1.90 -13.30
N PRO A 617 25.24 1.86 -12.61
CA PRO A 617 24.43 0.64 -12.53
C PRO A 617 23.99 0.19 -13.94
N SER A 618 23.83 -1.11 -14.18
CA SER A 618 23.39 -1.64 -15.49
C SER A 618 22.01 -1.13 -15.92
N ASP A 619 21.11 -0.87 -14.96
CA ASP A 619 19.68 -0.60 -15.22
C ASP A 619 19.19 0.69 -14.54
N TYR A 620 20.00 1.74 -14.52
CA TYR A 620 19.64 3.01 -13.84
C TYR A 620 18.35 3.65 -14.36
N SER A 621 17.98 3.41 -15.63
CA SER A 621 16.77 4.01 -16.23
C SER A 621 15.46 3.54 -15.65
N TYR A 622 15.49 2.43 -14.90
CA TYR A 622 14.34 1.87 -14.20
C TYR A 622 14.51 1.88 -12.69
N ARG A 623 15.49 2.64 -12.17
CA ARG A 623 15.69 2.82 -10.72
C ARG A 623 15.02 4.10 -10.25
N VAL A 624 14.09 3.94 -9.32
CA VAL A 624 13.55 5.02 -8.50
C VAL A 624 14.16 5.05 -7.10
N THR A 625 15.02 4.09 -6.74
CA THR A 625 15.87 4.12 -5.54
C THR A 625 17.19 4.88 -5.73
N PRO A 626 17.87 5.31 -4.66
CA PRO A 626 19.22 5.88 -4.77
C PRO A 626 20.23 4.91 -5.40
N TRP A 627 21.12 5.42 -6.24
CA TRP A 627 22.21 4.67 -6.86
C TRP A 627 23.50 5.51 -6.93
N PHE A 628 24.61 4.91 -7.35
CA PHE A 628 25.91 5.59 -7.36
C PHE A 628 26.53 5.69 -8.76
N VAL A 629 27.34 6.73 -8.94
CA VAL A 629 28.29 6.90 -10.03
C VAL A 629 29.69 6.82 -9.42
N ASP A 630 30.51 5.92 -9.96
CA ASP A 630 31.89 5.74 -9.53
C ASP A 630 32.85 6.26 -10.59
N ILE A 631 33.73 7.19 -10.20
CA ILE A 631 34.80 7.71 -11.04
C ILE A 631 36.11 7.12 -10.54
N SER A 632 36.79 6.36 -11.40
CA SER A 632 38.00 5.61 -11.07
C SER A 632 39.14 5.95 -12.03
N GLY A 633 40.36 6.09 -11.50
CA GLY A 633 41.57 6.28 -12.29
C GLY A 633 42.76 5.52 -11.69
N SER A 634 43.68 5.09 -12.55
CA SER A 634 44.90 4.37 -12.14
C SER A 634 46.06 5.31 -11.78
N LYS A 635 45.95 6.60 -12.12
CA LYS A 635 46.94 7.65 -11.86
C LYS A 635 46.32 8.80 -11.04
N PRO A 636 47.13 9.56 -10.29
CA PRO A 636 46.65 10.75 -9.58
C PRO A 636 46.17 11.83 -10.56
N PHE A 637 45.12 12.55 -10.21
CA PHE A 637 44.61 13.68 -10.98
C PHE A 637 43.81 14.65 -10.10
N LYS A 638 43.65 15.88 -10.59
CA LYS A 638 42.72 16.88 -10.06
C LYS A 638 41.87 17.39 -11.22
N THR A 639 40.56 17.38 -11.04
CA THR A 639 39.61 17.85 -12.07
C THR A 639 38.32 18.33 -11.40
N GLN A 640 37.46 18.97 -12.19
CA GLN A 640 36.10 19.32 -11.82
C GLN A 640 35.14 18.34 -12.48
N VAL A 641 34.13 17.89 -11.75
CA VAL A 641 33.07 17.01 -12.25
C VAL A 641 31.78 17.79 -12.44
N SER A 642 31.23 17.72 -13.64
CA SER A 642 29.83 18.06 -13.93
C SER A 642 29.03 16.79 -14.25
N ILE A 643 27.77 16.73 -13.81
CA ILE A 643 26.84 15.63 -14.10
C ILE A 643 25.70 16.19 -14.94
N VAL A 644 25.49 15.61 -16.12
CA VAL A 644 24.37 15.94 -17.00
C VAL A 644 23.40 14.77 -16.99
N ILE A 645 22.13 15.02 -16.66
CA ILE A 645 21.06 14.01 -16.67
C ILE A 645 19.99 14.45 -17.65
N ASN A 646 19.61 13.58 -18.58
CA ASN A 646 18.62 13.87 -19.63
C ASN A 646 18.92 15.19 -20.40
N GLY A 647 20.20 15.54 -20.55
CA GLY A 647 20.64 16.78 -21.21
C GLY A 647 20.68 18.03 -20.31
N ILE A 648 20.27 17.92 -19.04
CA ILE A 648 20.27 19.03 -18.06
C ILE A 648 21.52 18.90 -17.16
N GLU A 649 22.31 19.97 -17.02
CA GLU A 649 23.42 19.99 -16.06
C GLU A 649 22.87 20.06 -14.62
N MET A 650 23.00 18.96 -13.89
CA MET A 650 22.43 18.79 -12.54
C MET A 650 23.43 19.11 -11.44
N VAL A 651 24.70 18.81 -11.70
CA VAL A 651 25.83 19.11 -10.82
C VAL A 651 26.86 19.81 -11.69
N SER A 652 27.37 20.95 -11.23
CA SER A 652 28.31 21.76 -12.00
C SER A 652 29.61 21.97 -11.24
N ASN A 653 30.73 21.69 -11.91
CA ASN A 653 32.08 22.07 -11.48
C ASN A 653 32.44 21.68 -10.02
N VAL A 654 32.20 20.42 -9.64
CA VAL A 654 32.57 19.92 -8.31
C VAL A 654 34.04 19.45 -8.29
N PRO A 655 34.91 20.00 -7.43
CA PRO A 655 36.31 19.61 -7.41
C PRO A 655 36.46 18.21 -6.84
N VAL A 656 37.22 17.38 -7.56
CA VAL A 656 37.60 16.04 -7.12
C VAL A 656 39.09 15.78 -7.32
N GLU A 657 39.63 14.89 -6.49
CA GLU A 657 41.06 14.57 -6.46
C GLU A 657 41.28 13.06 -6.31
N MET A 658 42.07 12.47 -7.19
CA MET A 658 42.71 11.18 -6.93
C MET A 658 44.16 11.39 -6.53
N VAL A 659 44.53 10.92 -5.34
CA VAL A 659 45.89 11.02 -4.82
C VAL A 659 46.71 9.78 -5.14
N LEU A 660 48.02 9.92 -5.04
CA LEU A 660 48.96 8.84 -5.22
C LEU A 660 48.80 7.76 -4.14
N ASP A 661 48.83 6.49 -4.56
CA ASP A 661 48.90 5.35 -3.65
C ASP A 661 50.33 5.17 -3.12
N CYS A 662 50.63 5.78 -1.97
CA CYS A 662 51.95 5.68 -1.35
C CYS A 662 52.28 4.27 -0.85
N SER A 663 51.29 3.36 -0.73
CA SER A 663 51.59 1.95 -0.45
C SER A 663 52.33 1.27 -1.62
N LYS A 664 52.10 1.75 -2.85
CA LYS A 664 52.76 1.28 -4.07
C LYS A 664 53.96 2.13 -4.48
N LYS A 665 54.11 3.36 -3.94
CA LYS A 665 55.22 4.29 -4.25
C LYS A 665 55.86 4.90 -2.99
N ALA A 666 56.19 4.07 -2.01
CA ALA A 666 56.67 4.52 -0.69
C ALA A 666 57.89 5.46 -0.76
N VAL A 667 58.91 5.11 -1.55
CA VAL A 667 60.15 5.93 -1.69
C VAL A 667 59.84 7.33 -2.22
N TYR A 668 58.91 7.45 -3.17
CA TYR A 668 58.51 8.73 -3.74
C TYR A 668 57.80 9.61 -2.70
N CYS A 669 56.91 9.03 -1.88
CA CYS A 669 56.17 9.78 -0.87
C CYS A 669 57.04 10.21 0.32
N ILE A 670 58.13 9.49 0.62
CA ILE A 670 59.12 9.91 1.63
C ILE A 670 59.87 11.16 1.15
N THR A 671 60.22 11.24 -0.12
CA THR A 671 60.91 12.40 -0.71
C THR A 671 59.97 13.54 -1.09
N HIS A 672 58.66 13.30 -1.14
CA HIS A 672 57.60 14.27 -1.43
C HIS A 672 56.57 14.27 -0.29
N PRO A 673 56.89 14.87 0.88
CA PRO A 673 56.08 14.74 2.09
C PRO A 673 54.63 15.26 1.93
N GLY A 674 54.38 16.20 1.01
CA GLY A 674 53.03 16.66 0.67
C GLY A 674 52.15 15.57 0.06
N GLU A 675 52.71 14.72 -0.82
CA GLU A 675 51.99 13.57 -1.40
C GLU A 675 51.76 12.48 -0.35
N GLY A 676 52.75 12.25 0.52
CA GLY A 676 52.61 11.37 1.69
C GLY A 676 51.48 11.80 2.62
N LEU A 677 51.39 13.11 2.92
CA LEU A 677 50.32 13.68 3.75
C LEU A 677 48.95 13.56 3.06
N ASN A 678 48.87 13.85 1.76
CA ASN A 678 47.64 13.72 0.98
C ASN A 678 47.10 12.29 0.96
N TYR A 679 47.98 11.30 0.78
CA TYR A 679 47.63 9.89 0.89
C TYR A 679 47.16 9.52 2.30
N PHE A 680 47.87 9.97 3.34
CA PHE A 680 47.50 9.70 4.73
C PHE A 680 46.11 10.24 5.06
N LEU A 681 45.81 11.49 4.68
CA LEU A 681 44.49 12.10 4.87
C LEU A 681 43.40 11.34 4.11
N ALA A 682 43.66 10.96 2.85
CA ALA A 682 42.71 10.17 2.06
C ALA A 682 42.42 8.79 2.69
N ARG A 683 43.46 8.13 3.24
CA ARG A 683 43.31 6.86 3.98
C ARG A 683 42.54 7.04 5.29
N LEU A 684 42.77 8.14 6.02
CA LEU A 684 42.07 8.43 7.26
C LEU A 684 40.57 8.68 7.02
N ASP A 685 40.23 9.39 5.94
CA ASP A 685 38.84 9.57 5.52
C ASP A 685 38.19 8.27 5.03
N GLU A 686 38.92 7.40 4.34
CA GLU A 686 38.46 6.05 3.98
C GLU A 686 38.15 5.22 5.23
N LEU A 687 39.04 5.22 6.23
CA LEU A 687 38.84 4.48 7.49
C LEU A 687 37.67 5.01 8.29
N LYS A 688 37.50 6.33 8.39
CA LYS A 688 36.33 6.95 9.05
C LYS A 688 35.02 6.50 8.43
N ARG A 689 34.96 6.36 7.10
CA ARG A 689 33.78 5.88 6.38
C ARG A 689 33.51 4.38 6.53
N ILE A 690 34.51 3.57 6.87
CA ILE A 690 34.33 2.14 7.15
C ILE A 690 33.80 1.93 8.58
N LEU A 691 34.11 2.86 9.49
CA LEU A 691 33.73 2.80 10.90
C LEU A 691 32.37 3.46 11.21
N HIS A 692 31.82 4.23 10.27
CA HIS A 692 30.49 4.85 10.30
C HIS A 692 29.57 4.14 9.31
#